data_AF-A0A8E2DTZ6-F1
#
_entry.id   AF-A0A8E2DTZ6-F1
#
_cell.length_a   1.000
_cell.length_b   1.000
_cell.length_c   1.000
_cell.angle_alpha   90.00
_cell.angle_beta   90.00
_cell.angle_gamma   90.00
#
_symmetry.space_group_name_H-M   'P 1'
#
loop_
_entity.id
_entity.type
_entity.pdbx_description
1 polymer ?
#
loop_
_entity_poly.entity_id
_entity_poly.type
_entity_poly.pdbx_seq_one_letter_code
_entity_poly.pdbx_strand_id
1 'polypeptide(L)'
;MAEFGRRSTLQPFPDPYHNRSHLPMPSTIKKPSHAGRMSMAGPALRGPLPMAPPGTNPRHSMMRSQNMNPLLQSASKPHMGRTPLQSSTRRGSIWIGGGQGSVPSGSQTMLKDSRPLRDKPYQSKMRQDVVTWLHSNGCDVAPQILQAITGKDFRMVFQTLINIIDPTWPFNPDQRFEEQFLPPLRALRYPYVGQLDVKWLVTPSAMHTWPPLLAMLHWLSELGRARLHYLESKDITLQDPSLVPDEFGDMNHHQALALEYYMEAYEVFLQGMDAFPEQDRALEERYAQKDQQVVADLEQRQDELKQILEELQTLDEAPAPLEALKEQSQSLRHDKAKFEEILRRGEARRQQLIDHVEHEKAELNYAVANLERLKAELSRLEDIVRAQNLSPEEVIRMNTEHETLSRDLENIKQKIAETNQIVVKLEVSLTRKVSDAEEALDQYTNLLSKLGLFPPLPPPLEEIDLTLDLNSAASNPQNLLSGADIRRVVKPTLSRVVETKRTERADVESERIKVDDELDQLNLECENIEEEVLEVANKTNGINDQADELREAAQQEALVSNAEASRLERELAQARTAAMANGVGVKSRLQGLQIAYREQIDKVNRLRDETVRAIIKNSSDIVTFKEEVSKQLKHLRDFAEAN
;
A
#
# COMPACT_ATOMS: atom_id res chain seq x y z
N MET A 1 -34.27 75.82 -24.91
CA MET A 1 -35.27 74.85 -24.39
C MET A 1 -34.46 73.76 -23.70
N ALA A 2 -34.62 73.33 -22.46
CA ALA A 2 -35.49 73.61 -21.30
C ALA A 2 -35.04 72.49 -20.29
N GLU A 3 -34.81 72.66 -18.99
CA GLU A 3 -35.03 73.76 -18.04
C GLU A 3 -33.85 73.90 -17.02
N PHE A 4 -33.99 74.91 -16.15
CA PHE A 4 -33.10 75.29 -15.03
C PHE A 4 -33.18 74.29 -13.85
N GLY A 5 -32.35 74.32 -12.80
CA GLY A 5 -31.18 75.15 -12.49
C GLY A 5 -30.86 75.19 -10.98
N ARG A 6 -29.58 75.02 -10.63
CA ARG A 6 -28.81 75.47 -9.44
C ARG A 6 -29.52 75.93 -8.14
N ARG A 7 -28.91 75.47 -7.01
CA ARG A 7 -28.65 76.22 -5.74
C ARG A 7 -29.88 76.52 -4.85
N SER A 8 -29.78 76.75 -3.52
CA SER A 8 -28.70 76.64 -2.50
C SER A 8 -29.33 76.76 -1.09
N THR A 9 -28.52 76.54 -0.03
CA THR A 9 -28.71 76.96 1.39
C THR A 9 -29.96 76.49 2.15
N LEU A 10 -29.76 75.84 3.30
CA LEU A 10 -29.97 76.43 4.64
C LEU A 10 -29.65 75.42 5.76
N GLN A 11 -28.80 75.80 6.70
CA GLN A 11 -28.82 75.27 8.08
C GLN A 11 -29.66 76.21 8.94
N PRO A 12 -30.36 75.67 9.94
CA PRO A 12 -30.46 76.34 11.23
C PRO A 12 -30.08 75.45 12.44
N PHE A 13 -29.95 76.10 13.58
CA PHE A 13 -29.46 75.62 14.88
C PHE A 13 -30.48 74.75 15.67
N PRO A 14 -30.09 74.14 16.82
CA PRO A 14 -30.82 73.07 17.51
C PRO A 14 -31.75 73.57 18.65
N ASP A 15 -32.07 72.66 19.60
CA ASP A 15 -32.84 72.77 20.87
C ASP A 15 -34.39 72.65 20.80
N PRO A 16 -35.11 72.32 21.90
CA PRO A 16 -34.69 71.65 23.16
C PRO A 16 -35.69 70.61 23.78
N TYR A 17 -35.27 69.93 24.87
CA TYR A 17 -36.05 69.11 25.85
C TYR A 17 -36.82 67.87 25.36
N HIS A 18 -36.44 66.65 25.80
CA HIS A 18 -37.00 66.14 27.06
C HIS A 18 -36.10 65.18 27.87
N ASN A 19 -36.07 65.45 29.17
CA ASN A 19 -35.41 64.75 30.28
C ASN A 19 -35.63 63.23 30.38
N ARG A 20 -34.55 62.51 30.77
CA ARG A 20 -34.40 61.61 31.96
C ARG A 20 -33.37 60.50 31.63
N SER A 21 -32.44 60.04 32.46
CA SER A 21 -31.79 60.43 33.72
C SER A 21 -31.14 59.14 34.28
N HIS A 22 -29.91 59.21 34.81
CA HIS A 22 -29.22 58.18 35.63
C HIS A 22 -28.58 56.94 34.95
N LEU A 23 -27.25 57.02 34.82
CA LEU A 23 -26.21 56.11 35.38
C LEU A 23 -26.12 54.62 34.89
N PRO A 24 -24.96 53.95 35.06
CA PRO A 24 -24.39 53.15 33.98
C PRO A 24 -24.38 51.63 34.20
N MET A 25 -24.22 50.90 33.10
CA MET A 25 -23.76 49.50 33.06
C MET A 25 -22.77 49.29 31.90
N PRO A 26 -21.46 49.12 32.17
CA PRO A 26 -20.50 48.68 31.17
C PRO A 26 -20.05 47.21 31.39
N SER A 27 -19.94 46.49 30.27
CA SER A 27 -18.88 45.51 29.99
C SER A 27 -18.48 44.47 31.05
N THR A 28 -18.90 43.21 30.86
CA THR A 28 -18.20 42.03 31.40
C THR A 28 -17.36 41.36 30.32
N ILE A 29 -16.04 41.58 30.33
CA ILE A 29 -15.09 40.93 29.40
C ILE A 29 -13.84 40.43 30.14
N LYS A 30 -13.53 39.13 29.90
CA LYS A 30 -12.24 38.42 30.04
C LYS A 30 -11.58 38.21 31.43
N LYS A 31 -11.43 36.91 31.74
CA LYS A 31 -10.32 36.20 32.44
C LYS A 31 -10.14 36.47 33.95
N PRO A 32 -9.77 35.42 34.71
CA PRO A 32 -8.34 35.14 34.92
C PRO A 32 -7.95 33.67 34.73
N SER A 33 -6.63 33.44 34.71
CA SER A 33 -5.96 32.12 34.73
C SER A 33 -5.20 31.95 36.05
N HIS A 34 -5.15 30.76 36.63
CA HIS A 34 -4.00 30.29 37.44
C HIS A 34 -4.05 28.77 37.67
N ALA A 35 -2.85 28.14 37.76
CA ALA A 35 -2.44 26.86 38.38
C ALA A 35 -3.44 25.66 38.45
N GLY A 36 -3.05 24.39 38.23
CA GLY A 36 -1.74 23.76 38.12
C GLY A 36 -1.66 22.52 39.04
N ARG A 37 -1.11 21.38 38.56
CA ARG A 37 -0.95 20.06 39.25
C ARG A 37 -2.30 19.33 39.54
N MET A 38 -2.52 18.02 39.31
CA MET A 38 -1.68 16.82 39.15
C MET A 38 -2.36 15.80 38.22
N SER A 39 -1.61 14.81 37.70
CA SER A 39 -2.17 13.62 37.04
C SER A 39 -1.64 12.35 37.69
N MET A 40 -2.54 11.41 37.95
CA MET A 40 -2.26 10.10 38.55
C MET A 40 -2.53 8.98 37.54
N ALA A 41 -1.73 7.91 37.66
CA ALA A 41 -1.97 6.54 37.18
C ALA A 41 -2.18 6.26 35.66
N GLY A 42 -1.35 5.37 35.13
CA GLY A 42 -1.71 4.45 34.03
C GLY A 42 -2.23 3.13 34.62
N PRO A 43 -1.68 1.97 34.22
CA PRO A 43 -1.72 1.41 32.86
C PRO A 43 -2.25 -0.04 32.85
N ALA A 44 -2.68 -0.58 31.69
CA ALA A 44 -2.82 -2.04 31.54
C ALA A 44 -2.76 -2.51 30.07
N LEU A 45 -1.91 -3.52 29.83
CA LEU A 45 -1.97 -4.41 28.66
C LEU A 45 -3.05 -5.48 28.88
N ARG A 46 -3.68 -5.99 27.81
CA ARG A 46 -4.22 -7.37 27.74
C ARG A 46 -4.52 -7.81 26.30
N GLY A 47 -4.25 -9.08 25.99
CA GLY A 47 -4.93 -9.85 24.94
C GLY A 47 -6.25 -10.45 25.48
N PRO A 48 -6.75 -11.62 25.02
CA PRO A 48 -6.22 -12.56 24.01
C PRO A 48 -7.31 -13.09 23.00
N LEU A 49 -7.03 -14.23 22.35
CA LEU A 49 -7.91 -15.08 21.49
C LEU A 49 -9.28 -15.45 22.13
N PRO A 50 -10.36 -15.78 21.37
CA PRO A 50 -10.62 -17.20 20.96
C PRO A 50 -11.52 -17.53 19.72
N MET A 51 -11.28 -18.73 19.15
CA MET A 51 -12.18 -19.80 18.61
C MET A 51 -13.56 -19.58 17.89
N ALA A 52 -13.66 -20.20 16.69
CA ALA A 52 -14.76 -21.08 16.18
C ALA A 52 -15.98 -20.47 15.39
N PRO A 53 -16.93 -21.26 14.82
CA PRO A 53 -17.05 -21.50 13.35
C PRO A 53 -18.53 -21.38 12.81
N PRO A 54 -19.03 -22.09 11.76
CA PRO A 54 -18.56 -22.41 10.38
C PRO A 54 -19.50 -21.86 9.26
N GLY A 55 -19.15 -21.99 7.96
CA GLY A 55 -20.18 -21.88 6.88
C GLY A 55 -19.74 -21.59 5.42
N THR A 56 -19.75 -22.63 4.57
CA THR A 56 -20.05 -22.63 3.11
C THR A 56 -19.48 -21.56 2.13
N ASN A 57 -18.46 -21.97 1.35
CA ASN A 57 -18.31 -21.93 -0.13
C ASN A 57 -19.00 -20.85 -1.03
N PRO A 58 -18.42 -20.54 -2.23
CA PRO A 58 -17.01 -20.65 -2.65
C PRO A 58 -16.49 -19.51 -3.59
N ARG A 59 -15.22 -19.67 -4.01
CA ARG A 59 -14.57 -19.28 -5.30
C ARG A 59 -13.65 -18.03 -5.40
N HIS A 60 -12.42 -18.33 -5.87
CA HIS A 60 -11.43 -17.52 -6.59
C HIS A 60 -10.78 -16.33 -5.84
N SER A 61 -9.63 -16.54 -5.18
CA SER A 61 -8.24 -16.58 -5.71
C SER A 61 -7.63 -15.18 -5.89
N MET A 62 -6.74 -14.69 -5.01
CA MET A 62 -5.36 -15.16 -4.71
C MET A 62 -4.44 -15.18 -5.94
N MET A 63 -3.18 -14.71 -5.87
CA MET A 63 -2.47 -13.92 -4.84
C MET A 63 -1.21 -13.26 -5.47
N ARG A 64 -0.51 -12.44 -4.70
CA ARG A 64 0.69 -11.69 -5.11
C ARG A 64 1.99 -12.38 -4.69
N SER A 65 3.01 -12.30 -5.54
CA SER A 65 4.45 -12.17 -5.21
C SER A 65 5.32 -13.35 -4.72
N GLN A 66 6.63 -13.13 -4.97
CA GLN A 66 7.86 -13.59 -4.30
C GLN A 66 8.59 -14.83 -4.85
N ASN A 67 9.80 -14.51 -5.32
CA ASN A 67 10.94 -15.36 -5.67
C ASN A 67 11.35 -16.32 -4.54
N MET A 68 11.99 -17.44 -4.89
CA MET A 68 13.37 -17.75 -4.45
C MET A 68 13.99 -18.90 -5.27
N ASN A 69 15.32 -18.94 -5.34
CA ASN A 69 16.16 -19.94 -6.02
C ASN A 69 16.13 -21.30 -5.27
N PRO A 70 16.47 -22.47 -5.88
CA PRO A 70 17.88 -22.80 -6.14
C PRO A 70 18.19 -23.78 -7.31
N LEU A 71 19.49 -24.05 -7.52
CA LEU A 71 20.02 -25.13 -8.36
C LEU A 71 19.70 -26.53 -7.78
N LEU A 72 19.53 -27.55 -8.64
CA LEU A 72 20.38 -28.77 -8.67
C LEU A 72 20.03 -29.76 -9.82
N GLN A 73 21.09 -30.17 -10.51
CA GLN A 73 21.38 -31.41 -11.28
C GLN A 73 20.29 -32.43 -11.71
N SER A 74 20.35 -32.77 -13.02
CA SER A 74 20.46 -34.14 -13.60
C SER A 74 19.45 -35.26 -13.24
N ALA A 75 18.71 -35.77 -14.26
CA ALA A 75 18.98 -37.10 -14.86
C ALA A 75 17.92 -37.58 -15.90
N SER A 76 18.38 -38.40 -16.86
CA SER A 76 17.70 -39.53 -17.56
C SER A 76 16.28 -39.43 -18.16
N LYS A 77 16.23 -39.67 -19.48
CA LYS A 77 15.11 -40.19 -20.32
C LYS A 77 14.76 -41.68 -19.94
N PRO A 78 13.86 -42.45 -20.62
CA PRO A 78 13.05 -42.17 -21.83
C PRO A 78 11.58 -42.67 -21.90
N HIS A 79 10.80 -42.08 -22.82
CA HIS A 79 9.89 -42.68 -23.85
C HIS A 79 9.01 -41.56 -24.48
N MET A 80 8.38 -41.64 -25.67
CA MET A 80 8.36 -42.63 -26.78
C MET A 80 8.30 -41.88 -28.15
N GLY A 81 7.84 -42.52 -29.23
CA GLY A 81 7.62 -41.94 -30.58
C GLY A 81 6.49 -40.89 -30.67
N ARG A 82 6.40 -40.10 -31.76
CA ARG A 82 6.56 -40.46 -33.17
C ARG A 82 7.20 -39.35 -34.03
N THR A 83 7.81 -39.73 -35.16
CA THR A 83 8.26 -38.86 -36.27
C THR A 83 7.37 -39.09 -37.51
N PRO A 84 7.32 -38.17 -38.50
CA PRO A 84 8.36 -38.12 -39.54
C PRO A 84 8.88 -36.73 -39.94
N LEU A 85 10.14 -36.73 -40.41
CA LEU A 85 10.90 -35.76 -41.24
C LEU A 85 10.16 -34.52 -41.79
N GLN A 86 10.77 -33.33 -41.72
CA GLN A 86 11.68 -32.84 -42.78
C GLN A 86 12.72 -31.79 -42.32
N SER A 87 13.72 -31.60 -43.18
CA SER A 87 15.02 -30.93 -43.03
C SER A 87 15.11 -29.54 -42.35
N SER A 88 16.04 -29.44 -41.39
CA SER A 88 17.05 -28.38 -41.18
C SER A 88 16.85 -27.00 -41.84
N THR A 89 16.77 -25.96 -41.00
CA THR A 89 17.76 -24.84 -41.02
C THR A 89 17.81 -24.17 -39.64
N ARG A 90 18.99 -24.04 -39.05
CA ARG A 90 19.22 -23.22 -37.85
C ARG A 90 19.36 -21.75 -38.26
N ARG A 91 18.48 -20.87 -37.78
CA ARG A 91 18.72 -19.41 -37.77
C ARG A 91 19.18 -19.03 -36.36
N GLY A 92 20.48 -18.86 -36.18
CA GLY A 92 21.08 -18.41 -34.93
C GLY A 92 21.55 -16.97 -35.05
N SER A 93 20.86 -16.04 -34.43
CA SER A 93 21.25 -14.63 -34.34
C SER A 93 22.00 -14.39 -33.02
N ILE A 94 23.31 -14.20 -33.09
CA ILE A 94 24.11 -13.68 -31.97
C ILE A 94 25.02 -12.59 -32.51
N TRP A 95 24.72 -11.35 -32.13
CA TRP A 95 25.71 -10.28 -32.07
C TRP A 95 26.49 -10.45 -30.76
N ILE A 96 27.82 -10.50 -30.84
CA ILE A 96 28.73 -10.28 -29.71
C ILE A 96 29.71 -9.19 -30.17
N GLY A 97 29.77 -8.10 -29.42
CA GLY A 97 30.74 -7.03 -29.64
C GLY A 97 31.99 -7.19 -28.77
N GLY A 98 32.96 -6.32 -29.00
CA GLY A 98 33.97 -5.91 -28.01
C GLY A 98 34.91 -7.00 -27.47
N GLY A 99 36.05 -7.20 -28.13
CA GLY A 99 37.15 -7.98 -27.56
C GLY A 99 38.47 -7.72 -28.29
N GLN A 100 39.43 -7.08 -27.62
CA GLN A 100 40.80 -6.94 -28.12
C GLN A 100 41.46 -8.33 -28.25
N GLY A 101 42.00 -8.63 -29.41
CA GLY A 101 42.80 -9.85 -29.67
C GLY A 101 43.70 -9.63 -30.87
N SER A 102 45.00 -9.91 -30.71
CA SER A 102 46.01 -9.65 -31.75
C SER A 102 45.69 -10.38 -33.06
N VAL A 103 45.73 -9.64 -34.17
CA VAL A 103 45.55 -10.19 -35.52
C VAL A 103 46.87 -10.85 -35.97
N PRO A 104 46.91 -12.17 -36.26
CA PRO A 104 47.99 -12.72 -37.05
C PRO A 104 47.76 -12.33 -38.52
N SER A 105 48.72 -11.64 -39.12
CA SER A 105 48.67 -11.32 -40.54
C SER A 105 48.81 -12.58 -41.40
N GLY A 106 47.97 -12.73 -42.43
CA GLY A 106 48.27 -13.60 -43.57
C GLY A 106 47.76 -15.05 -43.53
N SER A 107 46.44 -15.24 -43.64
CA SER A 107 45.91 -16.41 -44.36
C SER A 107 44.57 -16.10 -45.02
N GLN A 108 44.58 -15.79 -46.32
CA GLN A 108 43.36 -15.83 -47.12
C GLN A 108 42.92 -17.30 -47.24
N THR A 109 41.96 -17.72 -46.42
CA THR A 109 41.19 -18.94 -46.70
C THR A 109 40.49 -18.71 -48.03
N MET A 110 40.97 -19.35 -49.10
CA MET A 110 40.40 -19.14 -50.44
C MET A 110 38.93 -19.55 -50.43
N LEU A 111 38.05 -18.54 -50.45
CA LEU A 111 36.61 -18.71 -50.57
C LEU A 111 36.35 -19.49 -51.85
N LYS A 112 35.92 -20.74 -51.72
CA LYS A 112 35.55 -21.58 -52.86
C LYS A 112 34.29 -21.01 -53.51
N ASP A 113 34.29 -20.88 -54.83
CA ASP A 113 33.11 -20.40 -55.54
C ASP A 113 31.97 -21.40 -55.40
N SER A 114 30.84 -20.93 -54.86
CA SER A 114 29.63 -21.71 -54.62
C SER A 114 28.73 -21.82 -55.86
N ARG A 115 28.97 -20.99 -56.88
CA ARG A 115 28.14 -20.94 -58.09
C ARG A 115 28.36 -22.20 -58.95
N PRO A 116 27.31 -22.75 -59.58
CA PRO A 116 27.41 -23.96 -60.39
C PRO A 116 28.05 -23.69 -61.76
N LEU A 117 29.30 -23.22 -61.79
CA LEU A 117 29.97 -22.72 -63.00
C LEU A 117 30.10 -23.75 -64.12
N ARG A 118 30.08 -25.05 -63.81
CA ARG A 118 30.14 -26.12 -64.83
C ARG A 118 28.79 -26.45 -65.46
N ASP A 119 27.69 -25.97 -64.89
CA ASP A 119 26.35 -26.26 -65.37
C ASP A 119 26.01 -25.47 -66.64
N LYS A 120 25.51 -26.18 -67.66
CA LYS A 120 25.26 -25.60 -68.99
C LYS A 120 24.04 -24.67 -69.04
N PRO A 121 22.86 -25.02 -68.49
CA PRO A 121 21.76 -24.06 -68.36
C PRO A 121 22.13 -22.83 -67.54
N TYR A 122 22.86 -22.97 -66.41
CA TYR A 122 23.34 -21.82 -65.64
C TYR A 122 24.29 -20.91 -66.45
N GLN A 123 25.26 -21.47 -67.18
CA GLN A 123 26.09 -20.70 -68.12
C GLN A 123 25.25 -19.97 -69.17
N SER A 124 24.20 -20.59 -69.71
CA SER A 124 23.31 -19.97 -70.70
C SER A 124 22.51 -18.81 -70.11
N LYS A 125 22.00 -18.95 -68.88
CA LYS A 125 21.35 -17.83 -68.18
C LYS A 125 22.32 -16.68 -67.96
N MET A 126 23.53 -16.94 -67.43
CA MET A 126 24.53 -15.89 -67.20
C MET A 126 24.87 -15.11 -68.48
N ARG A 127 24.99 -15.78 -69.64
CA ARG A 127 25.19 -15.08 -70.93
C ARG A 127 24.03 -14.18 -71.29
N GLN A 128 22.79 -14.67 -71.15
CA GLN A 128 21.59 -13.90 -71.45
C GLN A 128 21.48 -12.66 -70.55
N ASP A 129 21.69 -12.84 -69.24
CA ASP A 129 21.62 -11.76 -68.24
C ASP A 129 22.63 -10.64 -68.57
N VAL A 130 23.88 -10.99 -68.92
CA VAL A 130 24.94 -10.04 -69.30
C VAL A 130 24.60 -9.31 -70.61
N VAL A 131 24.17 -10.03 -71.66
CA VAL A 131 23.80 -9.41 -72.94
C VAL A 131 22.63 -8.44 -72.77
N THR A 132 21.58 -8.86 -72.07
CA THR A 132 20.43 -7.99 -71.77
C THR A 132 20.86 -6.74 -70.99
N TRP A 133 21.77 -6.86 -70.02
CA TRP A 133 22.27 -5.70 -69.28
C TRP A 133 23.09 -4.74 -70.14
N LEU A 134 23.95 -5.25 -71.03
CA LEU A 134 24.74 -4.43 -71.97
C LEU A 134 23.82 -3.67 -72.93
N HIS A 135 22.79 -4.34 -73.48
CA HIS A 135 21.79 -3.70 -74.33
C HIS A 135 21.01 -2.59 -73.60
N SER A 136 20.58 -2.83 -72.35
CA SER A 136 19.91 -1.80 -71.53
C SER A 136 20.78 -0.56 -71.27
N ASN A 137 22.11 -0.69 -71.31
CA ASN A 137 23.07 0.40 -71.12
C ASN A 137 23.67 0.90 -72.45
N GLY A 138 23.01 0.66 -73.58
CA GLY A 138 23.39 1.23 -74.89
C GLY A 138 24.58 0.57 -75.59
N CYS A 139 25.07 -0.57 -75.10
CA CYS A 139 26.17 -1.31 -75.73
C CYS A 139 25.61 -2.43 -76.63
N ASP A 140 25.57 -2.21 -77.94
CA ASP A 140 25.09 -3.20 -78.90
C ASP A 140 26.11 -4.33 -79.11
N VAL A 141 25.86 -5.45 -78.43
CA VAL A 141 26.67 -6.67 -78.48
C VAL A 141 25.81 -7.80 -79.05
N ALA A 142 26.24 -8.40 -80.16
CA ALA A 142 25.55 -9.55 -80.74
C ALA A 142 25.47 -10.71 -79.71
N PRO A 143 24.30 -11.34 -79.47
CA PRO A 143 24.11 -12.37 -78.44
C PRO A 143 25.05 -13.58 -78.51
N GLN A 144 25.64 -13.82 -79.69
CA GLN A 144 26.60 -14.90 -79.96
C GLN A 144 28.03 -14.58 -79.46
N ILE A 145 28.38 -13.31 -79.19
CA ILE A 145 29.73 -12.91 -78.78
C ILE A 145 30.17 -13.60 -77.49
N LEU A 146 29.26 -13.78 -76.52
CA LEU A 146 29.57 -14.52 -75.28
C LEU A 146 29.60 -16.05 -75.46
N GLN A 147 29.33 -16.59 -76.64
CA GLN A 147 29.44 -18.03 -76.93
C GLN A 147 30.85 -18.40 -77.39
N ALA A 148 31.54 -17.50 -78.09
CA ALA A 148 32.90 -17.67 -78.60
C ALA A 148 33.64 -16.32 -78.55
N ILE A 149 33.93 -15.84 -77.34
CA ILE A 149 34.47 -14.50 -77.10
C ILE A 149 35.95 -14.38 -77.48
N THR A 150 36.32 -13.34 -78.23
CA THR A 150 37.74 -13.02 -78.49
C THR A 150 38.34 -12.20 -77.35
N GLY A 151 39.67 -12.10 -77.28
CA GLY A 151 40.33 -11.23 -76.28
C GLY A 151 39.94 -9.75 -76.42
N LYS A 152 39.67 -9.28 -77.65
CA LYS A 152 39.21 -7.91 -77.92
C LYS A 152 37.79 -7.69 -77.39
N ASP A 153 36.88 -8.63 -77.67
CA ASP A 153 35.49 -8.53 -77.24
C ASP A 153 35.36 -8.67 -75.72
N PHE A 154 36.17 -9.55 -75.11
CA PHE A 154 36.25 -9.67 -73.65
C PHE A 154 36.74 -8.37 -73.01
N ARG A 155 37.79 -7.74 -73.54
CA ARG A 155 38.26 -6.41 -73.07
C ARG A 155 37.15 -5.37 -73.18
N MET A 156 36.47 -5.28 -74.33
CA MET A 156 35.37 -4.34 -74.55
C MET A 156 34.23 -4.56 -73.52
N VAL A 157 33.69 -5.77 -73.42
CA VAL A 157 32.60 -6.10 -72.50
C VAL A 157 33.00 -5.83 -71.05
N PHE A 158 34.21 -6.20 -70.65
CA PHE A 158 34.72 -5.93 -69.31
C PHE A 158 34.83 -4.43 -69.00
N GLN A 159 35.44 -3.65 -69.88
CA GLN A 159 35.59 -2.20 -69.69
C GLN A 159 34.23 -1.49 -69.66
N THR A 160 33.29 -1.87 -70.53
CA THR A 160 31.92 -1.34 -70.50
C THR A 160 31.22 -1.66 -69.17
N LEU A 161 31.30 -2.90 -68.67
CA LEU A 161 30.67 -3.26 -67.40
C LEU A 161 31.26 -2.53 -66.19
N ILE A 162 32.58 -2.29 -66.18
CA ILE A 162 33.21 -1.45 -65.14
C ILE A 162 32.72 0.00 -65.25
N ASN A 163 32.70 0.59 -66.44
CA ASN A 163 32.27 1.97 -66.66
C ASN A 163 30.77 2.21 -66.34
N ILE A 164 29.91 1.19 -66.45
CA ILE A 164 28.51 1.27 -66.00
C ILE A 164 28.41 1.37 -64.47
N ILE A 165 29.32 0.73 -63.73
CA ILE A 165 29.34 0.73 -62.26
C ILE A 165 30.03 1.99 -61.73
N ASP A 166 31.19 2.34 -62.32
CA ASP A 166 32.01 3.51 -62.02
C ASP A 166 32.39 4.23 -63.33
N PRO A 167 31.65 5.27 -63.74
CA PRO A 167 31.94 6.06 -64.93
C PRO A 167 33.28 6.82 -64.87
N THR A 168 33.90 6.93 -63.68
CA THR A 168 35.16 7.65 -63.46
C THR A 168 36.38 6.72 -63.41
N TRP A 169 36.20 5.42 -63.63
CA TRP A 169 37.30 4.46 -63.53
C TRP A 169 38.40 4.72 -64.58
N PRO A 170 39.67 4.91 -64.18
CA PRO A 170 40.74 5.30 -65.09
C PRO A 170 41.28 4.11 -65.90
N PHE A 171 40.71 3.87 -67.08
CA PHE A 171 41.28 2.96 -68.08
C PHE A 171 42.31 3.67 -68.96
N ASN A 172 43.58 3.30 -68.81
CA ASN A 172 44.68 3.83 -69.61
C ASN A 172 44.75 3.10 -70.97
N PRO A 173 44.69 3.79 -72.12
CA PRO A 173 44.78 3.13 -73.43
C PRO A 173 46.18 2.52 -73.67
N ASP A 174 47.23 3.15 -73.14
CA ASP A 174 48.63 2.79 -73.37
C ASP A 174 49.14 1.63 -72.48
N GLN A 175 48.39 1.25 -71.44
CA GLN A 175 48.75 0.13 -70.55
C GLN A 175 48.19 -1.19 -71.07
N ARG A 176 48.90 -2.29 -70.76
CA ARG A 176 48.47 -3.64 -71.11
C ARG A 176 47.15 -3.98 -70.39
N PHE A 177 46.28 -4.75 -71.04
CA PHE A 177 44.98 -5.08 -70.43
C PHE A 177 45.15 -6.02 -69.22
N GLU A 178 46.18 -6.86 -69.28
CA GLU A 178 46.66 -7.74 -68.22
C GLU A 178 46.93 -7.01 -66.90
N GLU A 179 47.48 -5.78 -66.97
CA GLU A 179 47.78 -4.94 -65.81
C GLU A 179 46.52 -4.24 -65.26
N GLN A 180 45.56 -3.95 -66.14
CA GLN A 180 44.31 -3.24 -65.83
C GLN A 180 43.12 -4.14 -65.46
N PHE A 181 43.24 -5.46 -65.62
CA PHE A 181 42.14 -6.40 -65.40
C PHE A 181 41.82 -6.64 -63.91
N LEU A 182 42.83 -6.90 -63.08
CA LEU A 182 42.63 -7.21 -61.65
C LEU A 182 42.36 -5.98 -60.75
N PRO A 183 42.92 -4.77 -60.97
CA PRO A 183 42.67 -3.61 -60.12
C PRO A 183 41.19 -3.24 -59.91
N PRO A 184 40.34 -3.08 -60.94
CA PRO A 184 38.91 -2.74 -60.73
C PRO A 184 38.17 -3.84 -59.96
N LEU A 185 38.47 -5.11 -60.22
CA LEU A 185 37.86 -6.22 -59.48
C LEU A 185 38.25 -6.24 -58.00
N ARG A 186 39.46 -5.77 -57.65
CA ARG A 186 39.87 -5.57 -56.24
C ARG A 186 39.17 -4.38 -55.61
N ALA A 187 39.04 -3.26 -56.33
CA ALA A 187 38.34 -2.07 -55.86
C ALA A 187 36.85 -2.34 -55.57
N LEU A 188 36.17 -3.01 -56.51
CA LEU A 188 34.78 -3.49 -56.35
C LEU A 188 34.65 -4.67 -55.37
N ARG A 189 35.75 -5.13 -54.74
CA ARG A 189 35.79 -6.25 -53.77
C ARG A 189 35.16 -7.55 -54.29
N TYR A 190 35.43 -7.91 -55.54
CA TYR A 190 34.93 -9.15 -56.12
C TYR A 190 35.38 -10.37 -55.28
N PRO A 191 34.46 -11.24 -54.78
CA PRO A 191 34.83 -12.27 -53.79
C PRO A 191 35.85 -13.32 -54.27
N TYR A 192 35.96 -13.52 -55.58
CA TYR A 192 36.75 -14.60 -56.18
C TYR A 192 37.95 -14.10 -57.01
N VAL A 193 38.43 -12.87 -56.80
CA VAL A 193 39.63 -12.32 -57.50
C VAL A 193 40.83 -13.26 -57.42
N GLY A 194 41.07 -13.86 -56.26
CA GLY A 194 42.21 -14.77 -56.05
C GLY A 194 42.14 -16.08 -56.85
N GLN A 195 41.02 -16.38 -57.50
CA GLN A 195 40.86 -17.52 -58.41
C GLN A 195 41.08 -17.16 -59.89
N LEU A 196 41.27 -15.88 -60.24
CA LEU A 196 41.45 -15.43 -61.62
C LEU A 196 42.94 -15.31 -61.97
N ASP A 197 43.40 -16.02 -63.01
CA ASP A 197 44.75 -15.85 -63.57
C ASP A 197 44.72 -14.89 -64.77
N VAL A 198 45.61 -13.91 -64.78
CA VAL A 198 45.82 -12.94 -65.86
C VAL A 198 46.18 -13.63 -67.19
N LYS A 199 46.82 -14.81 -67.14
CA LYS A 199 47.14 -15.60 -68.34
C LYS A 199 45.90 -16.03 -69.14
N TRP A 200 44.73 -16.10 -68.50
CA TRP A 200 43.48 -16.49 -69.18
C TRP A 200 43.01 -15.45 -70.19
N LEU A 201 43.45 -14.20 -70.10
CA LEU A 201 43.06 -13.11 -70.99
C LEU A 201 43.56 -13.28 -72.43
N VAL A 202 44.62 -14.08 -72.62
CA VAL A 202 45.14 -14.45 -73.95
C VAL A 202 44.19 -15.41 -74.68
N THR A 203 43.41 -16.22 -73.97
CA THR A 203 42.47 -17.19 -74.56
C THR A 203 41.23 -17.34 -73.67
N PRO A 204 40.39 -16.30 -73.55
CA PRO A 204 39.28 -16.27 -72.60
C PRO A 204 38.24 -17.37 -72.85
N SER A 205 38.07 -17.79 -74.11
CA SER A 205 37.15 -18.85 -74.55
C SER A 205 37.59 -20.29 -74.23
N ALA A 206 38.74 -20.54 -73.60
CA ALA A 206 39.15 -21.91 -73.28
C ALA A 206 38.20 -22.59 -72.26
N MET A 207 38.00 -23.91 -72.39
CA MET A 207 36.95 -24.64 -71.66
C MET A 207 37.02 -24.53 -70.12
N HIS A 208 38.20 -24.28 -69.57
CA HIS A 208 38.43 -24.16 -68.12
C HIS A 208 38.51 -22.70 -67.64
N THR A 209 38.78 -21.74 -68.55
CA THR A 209 38.90 -20.31 -68.24
C THR A 209 37.58 -19.57 -68.41
N TRP A 210 36.78 -19.97 -69.40
CA TRP A 210 35.55 -19.26 -69.74
C TRP A 210 34.50 -19.26 -68.63
N PRO A 211 34.22 -20.37 -67.90
CA PRO A 211 33.18 -20.36 -66.89
C PRO A 211 33.45 -19.40 -65.70
N PRO A 212 34.67 -19.33 -65.12
CA PRO A 212 35.02 -18.29 -64.15
C PRO A 212 34.94 -16.86 -64.71
N LEU A 213 35.42 -16.62 -65.94
CA LEU A 213 35.40 -15.29 -66.56
C LEU A 213 33.97 -14.82 -66.85
N LEU A 214 33.12 -15.66 -67.44
CA LEU A 214 31.70 -15.39 -67.66
C LEU A 214 30.97 -15.08 -66.34
N ALA A 215 31.28 -15.82 -65.28
CA ALA A 215 30.65 -15.61 -63.98
C ALA A 215 31.15 -14.33 -63.29
N MET A 216 32.36 -13.86 -63.57
CA MET A 216 32.83 -12.54 -63.16
C MET A 216 32.07 -11.44 -63.92
N LEU A 217 31.90 -11.55 -65.24
CA LEU A 217 31.10 -10.60 -66.04
C LEU A 217 29.62 -10.56 -65.60
N HIS A 218 29.03 -11.72 -65.30
CA HIS A 218 27.68 -11.82 -64.74
C HIS A 218 27.57 -11.12 -63.39
N TRP A 219 28.54 -11.33 -62.49
CA TRP A 219 28.55 -10.63 -61.21
C TRP A 219 28.70 -9.11 -61.36
N LEU A 220 29.48 -8.61 -62.33
CA LEU A 220 29.53 -7.17 -62.63
C LEU A 220 28.18 -6.64 -63.13
N SER A 221 27.49 -7.39 -64.00
CA SER A 221 26.15 -7.00 -64.46
C SER A 221 25.13 -6.94 -63.32
N GLU A 222 25.14 -7.93 -62.43
CA GLU A 222 24.25 -7.97 -61.26
C GLU A 222 24.59 -6.87 -60.22
N LEU A 223 25.88 -6.56 -60.03
CA LEU A 223 26.31 -5.44 -59.19
C LEU A 223 25.84 -4.09 -59.75
N GLY A 224 25.95 -3.90 -61.07
CA GLY A 224 25.43 -2.71 -61.77
C GLY A 224 23.92 -2.56 -61.60
N ARG A 225 23.16 -3.66 -61.78
CA ARG A 225 21.70 -3.71 -61.54
C ARG A 225 21.34 -3.34 -60.11
N ALA A 226 22.01 -3.94 -59.13
CA ALA A 226 21.78 -3.66 -57.71
C ALA A 226 22.09 -2.19 -57.35
N ARG A 227 23.16 -1.62 -57.93
CA ARG A 227 23.51 -0.20 -57.77
C ARG A 227 22.44 0.73 -58.32
N LEU A 228 21.98 0.53 -59.57
CA LEU A 228 20.93 1.39 -60.14
C LEU A 228 19.62 1.28 -59.36
N HIS A 229 19.18 0.05 -59.03
CA HIS A 229 17.97 -0.15 -58.23
C HIS A 229 18.04 0.56 -56.87
N TYR A 230 19.21 0.57 -56.21
CA TYR A 230 19.39 1.31 -54.95
C TYR A 230 19.34 2.83 -55.15
N LEU A 231 19.95 3.37 -56.20
CA LEU A 231 19.88 4.81 -56.51
C LEU A 231 18.45 5.26 -56.88
N GLU A 232 17.68 4.40 -57.54
CA GLU A 232 16.28 4.66 -57.92
C GLU A 232 15.28 4.40 -56.78
N SER A 233 15.65 3.67 -55.72
CA SER A 233 14.69 3.21 -54.71
C SER A 233 14.20 4.29 -53.74
N LYS A 234 14.76 5.51 -53.79
CA LYS A 234 14.43 6.60 -52.86
C LYS A 234 14.62 6.19 -51.38
N ASP A 235 15.61 5.34 -51.12
CA ASP A 235 15.93 4.89 -49.77
C ASP A 235 16.50 6.05 -48.95
N ILE A 236 16.13 6.13 -47.67
CA ILE A 236 16.54 7.21 -46.76
C ILE A 236 18.07 7.29 -46.63
N THR A 237 18.76 6.15 -46.79
CA THR A 237 20.22 6.07 -46.79
C THR A 237 20.91 6.73 -48.01
N LEU A 238 20.15 7.14 -49.04
CA LEU A 238 20.66 7.99 -50.12
C LEU A 238 20.88 9.45 -49.69
N GLN A 239 20.30 9.87 -48.56
CA GLN A 239 20.47 11.22 -47.99
C GLN A 239 20.03 12.35 -48.93
N ASP A 240 19.03 12.09 -49.79
CA ASP A 240 18.39 13.05 -50.67
C ASP A 240 17.46 13.99 -49.86
N PRO A 241 17.74 15.30 -49.78
CA PRO A 241 16.97 16.25 -48.98
C PRO A 241 15.54 16.46 -49.50
N SER A 242 15.33 16.28 -50.81
CA SER A 242 14.01 16.45 -51.45
C SER A 242 13.00 15.37 -51.06
N LEU A 243 13.48 14.28 -50.45
CA LEU A 243 12.66 13.19 -49.93
C LEU A 243 12.32 13.33 -48.44
N VAL A 244 12.91 14.32 -47.73
CA VAL A 244 12.64 14.56 -46.31
C VAL A 244 11.22 15.11 -46.14
N PRO A 245 10.31 14.41 -45.45
CA PRO A 245 8.96 14.91 -45.16
C PRO A 245 9.02 16.11 -44.22
N ASP A 246 7.94 16.89 -44.13
CA ASP A 246 7.87 18.05 -43.23
C ASP A 246 7.82 17.62 -41.74
N GLU A 247 7.18 16.49 -41.46
CA GLU A 247 7.24 15.79 -40.16
C GLU A 247 8.29 14.66 -40.22
N PHE A 248 9.37 14.78 -39.46
CA PHE A 248 10.43 13.76 -39.41
C PHE A 248 11.07 13.63 -38.02
N GLY A 249 11.61 12.44 -37.74
CA GLY A 249 12.41 12.14 -36.55
C GLY A 249 13.44 11.03 -36.73
N ASP A 250 13.70 10.62 -37.99
CA ASP A 250 14.77 9.67 -38.30
C ASP A 250 16.10 10.42 -38.42
N MET A 251 17.14 9.90 -37.79
CA MET A 251 18.49 10.49 -37.80
C MET A 251 19.05 10.65 -39.23
N ASN A 252 18.64 9.81 -40.18
CA ASN A 252 19.05 9.91 -41.58
C ASN A 252 18.41 11.12 -42.29
N HIS A 253 17.18 11.52 -41.93
CA HIS A 253 16.58 12.76 -42.45
C HIS A 253 17.29 14.00 -41.90
N HIS A 254 17.63 14.02 -40.61
CA HIS A 254 18.48 15.05 -40.03
C HIS A 254 19.86 15.10 -40.71
N GLN A 255 20.43 13.94 -41.06
CA GLN A 255 21.71 13.86 -41.78
C GLN A 255 21.60 14.34 -43.23
N ALA A 256 20.50 14.08 -43.94
CA ALA A 256 20.26 14.58 -45.29
C ALA A 256 20.25 16.12 -45.33
N LEU A 257 19.43 16.76 -44.47
CA LEU A 257 19.37 18.22 -44.37
C LEU A 257 20.71 18.84 -43.90
N ALA A 258 21.41 18.17 -42.98
CA ALA A 258 22.73 18.65 -42.54
C ALA A 258 23.77 18.54 -43.65
N LEU A 259 23.73 17.51 -44.50
CA LEU A 259 24.64 17.37 -45.64
C LEU A 259 24.35 18.38 -46.74
N GLU A 260 23.08 18.67 -47.02
CA GLU A 260 22.67 19.77 -47.92
C GLU A 260 23.26 21.10 -47.43
N TYR A 261 22.98 21.46 -46.17
CA TYR A 261 23.54 22.64 -45.53
C TYR A 261 25.07 22.69 -45.61
N TYR A 262 25.78 21.60 -45.28
CA TYR A 262 27.24 21.56 -45.35
C TYR A 262 27.75 21.67 -46.79
N MET A 263 27.05 21.13 -47.78
CA MET A 263 27.46 21.24 -49.18
C MET A 263 27.31 22.67 -49.70
N GLU A 264 26.17 23.32 -49.44
CA GLU A 264 25.92 24.71 -49.84
C GLU A 264 26.83 25.70 -49.08
N ALA A 265 26.95 25.56 -47.76
CA ALA A 265 27.84 26.39 -46.95
C ALA A 265 29.31 26.20 -47.35
N TYR A 266 29.72 24.98 -47.71
CA TYR A 266 31.08 24.73 -48.20
C TYR A 266 31.32 25.31 -49.61
N GLU A 267 30.31 25.33 -50.49
CA GLU A 267 30.42 26.04 -51.78
C GLU A 267 30.62 27.55 -51.58
N VAL A 268 29.85 28.16 -50.67
CA VAL A 268 30.00 29.57 -50.28
C VAL A 268 31.35 29.83 -49.61
N PHE A 269 31.83 28.92 -48.76
CA PHE A 269 33.16 28.98 -48.15
C PHE A 269 34.29 28.91 -49.19
N LEU A 270 34.18 28.04 -50.21
CA LEU A 270 35.15 27.97 -51.31
C LEU A 270 35.18 29.26 -52.17
N GLN A 271 34.14 30.09 -52.11
CA GLN A 271 34.11 31.43 -52.72
C GLN A 271 34.77 32.51 -51.81
N GLY A 272 35.21 32.14 -50.61
CA GLY A 272 35.92 33.02 -49.67
C GLY A 272 35.02 33.74 -48.66
N MET A 273 33.81 33.25 -48.43
CA MET A 273 32.84 33.79 -47.47
C MET A 273 32.81 32.96 -46.18
N ASP A 274 32.94 33.61 -45.01
CA ASP A 274 32.93 32.95 -43.69
C ASP A 274 31.55 33.02 -42.97
N ALA A 275 30.47 33.36 -43.68
CA ALA A 275 29.12 33.47 -43.12
C ALA A 275 28.05 32.95 -44.10
N PHE A 276 27.06 32.23 -43.58
CA PHE A 276 26.12 31.41 -44.37
C PHE A 276 24.63 31.72 -44.08
N PRO A 277 24.21 33.00 -44.00
CA PRO A 277 22.89 33.37 -43.48
C PRO A 277 21.71 32.87 -44.33
N GLU A 278 21.92 32.59 -45.61
CA GLU A 278 20.88 32.03 -46.49
C GLU A 278 20.68 30.54 -46.21
N GLN A 279 21.77 29.81 -46.00
CA GLN A 279 21.79 28.38 -45.66
C GLN A 279 21.26 28.15 -44.24
N ASP A 280 21.68 28.99 -43.29
CA ASP A 280 21.20 28.97 -41.90
C ASP A 280 19.67 29.13 -41.89
N ARG A 281 19.15 30.14 -42.60
CA ARG A 281 17.70 30.39 -42.71
C ARG A 281 16.95 29.25 -43.40
N ALA A 282 17.49 28.66 -44.48
CA ALA A 282 16.85 27.55 -45.17
C ALA A 282 16.71 26.32 -44.25
N LEU A 283 17.73 26.05 -43.44
CA LEU A 283 17.69 24.99 -42.43
C LEU A 283 16.71 25.32 -41.30
N GLU A 284 16.74 26.56 -40.78
CA GLU A 284 15.79 27.05 -39.76
C GLU A 284 14.33 26.92 -40.23
N GLU A 285 14.00 27.29 -41.47
CA GLU A 285 12.65 27.17 -42.03
C GLU A 285 12.16 25.71 -42.05
N ARG A 286 13.04 24.73 -42.36
CA ARG A 286 12.68 23.30 -42.34
C ARG A 286 12.46 22.77 -40.92
N TYR A 287 13.28 23.17 -39.95
CA TYR A 287 13.06 22.81 -38.54
C TYR A 287 11.85 23.52 -37.92
N ALA A 288 11.59 24.78 -38.29
CA ALA A 288 10.42 25.53 -37.84
C ALA A 288 9.10 24.89 -38.32
N GLN A 289 9.05 24.40 -39.58
CA GLN A 289 7.92 23.60 -40.07
C GLN A 289 7.74 22.31 -39.25
N LYS A 290 8.82 21.58 -38.98
CA LYS A 290 8.82 20.35 -38.17
C LYS A 290 8.43 20.57 -36.71
N ASP A 291 8.65 21.76 -36.17
CA ASP A 291 8.31 22.13 -34.78
C ASP A 291 6.96 22.85 -34.67
N GLN A 292 6.37 23.34 -35.77
CA GLN A 292 5.11 24.09 -35.78
C GLN A 292 3.96 23.33 -35.09
N GLN A 293 3.80 22.04 -35.38
CA GLN A 293 2.79 21.20 -34.73
C GLN A 293 3.08 21.01 -33.23
N VAL A 294 4.35 20.79 -32.87
CA VAL A 294 4.78 20.59 -31.48
C VAL A 294 4.55 21.86 -30.65
N VAL A 295 4.78 23.04 -31.24
CA VAL A 295 4.50 24.35 -30.61
C VAL A 295 2.99 24.54 -30.42
N ALA A 296 2.18 24.27 -31.44
CA ALA A 296 0.72 24.39 -31.36
C ALA A 296 0.12 23.44 -30.30
N ASP A 297 0.56 22.18 -30.26
CA ASP A 297 0.17 21.22 -29.23
C ASP A 297 0.59 21.69 -27.83
N LEU A 298 1.80 22.25 -27.70
CA LEU A 298 2.33 22.76 -26.42
C LEU A 298 1.54 23.99 -25.94
N GLU A 299 1.18 24.91 -26.82
CA GLU A 299 0.30 26.05 -26.52
C GLU A 299 -1.08 25.58 -26.05
N GLN A 300 -1.71 24.62 -26.75
CA GLN A 300 -2.97 24.03 -26.33
C GLN A 300 -2.86 23.40 -24.93
N ARG A 301 -1.80 22.62 -24.65
CA ARG A 301 -1.59 22.01 -23.32
C ARG A 301 -1.33 23.05 -22.23
N GLN A 302 -0.68 24.17 -22.55
CA GLN A 302 -0.52 25.27 -21.60
C GLN A 302 -1.86 25.93 -21.27
N ASP A 303 -2.74 26.12 -22.24
CA ASP A 303 -4.07 26.72 -22.01
C ASP A 303 -5.03 25.76 -21.28
N GLU A 304 -5.00 24.47 -21.60
CA GLU A 304 -5.68 23.43 -20.80
C GLU A 304 -5.18 23.43 -19.35
N LEU A 305 -3.86 23.52 -19.13
CA LEU A 305 -3.27 23.58 -17.79
C LEU A 305 -3.70 24.86 -17.03
N LYS A 306 -3.75 26.02 -17.69
CA LYS A 306 -4.26 27.27 -17.07
C LYS A 306 -5.72 27.09 -16.63
N GLN A 307 -6.58 26.58 -17.50
CA GLN A 307 -8.00 26.35 -17.18
C GLN A 307 -8.18 25.39 -15.99
N ILE A 308 -7.40 24.30 -15.94
CA ILE A 308 -7.42 23.35 -14.83
C ILE A 308 -6.90 23.97 -13.53
N LEU A 309 -5.89 24.84 -13.59
CA LEU A 309 -5.38 25.56 -12.43
C LEU A 309 -6.37 26.63 -11.93
N GLU A 310 -7.06 27.32 -12.82
CA GLU A 310 -8.16 28.24 -12.48
C GLU A 310 -9.34 27.47 -11.85
N GLU A 311 -9.76 26.34 -12.43
CA GLU A 311 -10.80 25.48 -11.84
C GLU A 311 -10.39 24.98 -10.45
N LEU A 312 -9.16 24.48 -10.30
CA LEU A 312 -8.62 24.03 -9.01
C LEU A 312 -8.57 25.17 -7.98
N GLN A 313 -8.15 26.38 -8.37
CA GLN A 313 -8.20 27.54 -7.48
C GLN A 313 -9.64 27.85 -7.06
N THR A 314 -10.62 27.82 -7.97
CA THR A 314 -12.03 28.03 -7.59
C THR A 314 -12.58 26.93 -6.67
N LEU A 315 -12.08 25.69 -6.79
CA LEU A 315 -12.46 24.56 -5.93
C LEU A 315 -11.80 24.62 -4.54
N ASP A 316 -10.57 25.13 -4.45
CA ASP A 316 -9.85 25.36 -3.19
C ASP A 316 -10.35 26.61 -2.44
N GLU A 317 -10.75 27.66 -3.16
CA GLU A 317 -11.38 28.87 -2.58
C GLU A 317 -12.85 28.64 -2.20
N ALA A 318 -13.54 27.72 -2.87
CA ALA A 318 -14.89 27.32 -2.48
C ALA A 318 -14.86 26.61 -1.11
N PRO A 319 -15.71 27.00 -0.14
CA PRO A 319 -15.86 26.21 1.08
C PRO A 319 -16.31 24.81 0.68
N ALA A 320 -15.71 23.79 1.31
CA ALA A 320 -15.89 22.38 0.97
C ALA A 320 -17.35 22.10 0.59
N PRO A 321 -17.68 21.69 -0.67
CA PRO A 321 -19.06 21.72 -1.16
C PRO A 321 -20.05 20.96 -0.27
N LEU A 322 -19.57 19.94 0.45
CA LEU A 322 -20.30 19.17 1.45
C LEU A 322 -20.72 20.00 2.69
N GLU A 323 -19.93 20.97 3.14
CA GLU A 323 -20.28 21.84 4.27
C GLU A 323 -21.34 22.87 3.88
N ALA A 324 -21.19 23.51 2.72
CA ALA A 324 -22.24 24.36 2.15
C ALA A 324 -23.56 23.60 1.94
N LEU A 325 -23.50 22.36 1.41
CA LEU A 325 -24.69 21.50 1.29
C LEU A 325 -25.27 21.07 2.64
N LYS A 326 -24.43 20.85 3.67
CA LYS A 326 -24.90 20.54 5.03
C LYS A 326 -25.62 21.74 5.64
N GLU A 327 -25.07 22.95 5.51
CA GLU A 327 -25.69 24.17 6.03
C GLU A 327 -27.02 24.47 5.30
N GLN A 328 -27.05 24.34 3.98
CA GLN A 328 -28.28 24.44 3.19
C GLN A 328 -29.30 23.34 3.53
N SER A 329 -28.84 22.10 3.82
CA SER A 329 -29.74 21.02 4.27
C SER A 329 -30.29 21.28 5.67
N GLN A 330 -29.50 21.88 6.57
CA GLN A 330 -29.95 22.28 7.90
C GLN A 330 -30.98 23.43 7.84
N SER A 331 -30.75 24.46 7.01
CA SER A 331 -31.72 25.55 6.84
C SER A 331 -33.04 25.04 6.23
N LEU A 332 -32.98 24.21 5.19
CA LEU A 332 -34.17 23.59 4.58
C LEU A 332 -34.93 22.68 5.57
N ARG A 333 -34.24 21.96 6.47
CA ARG A 333 -34.89 21.17 7.53
C ARG A 333 -35.58 22.04 8.58
N HIS A 334 -34.93 23.14 8.98
CA HIS A 334 -35.51 24.11 9.91
C HIS A 334 -36.76 24.78 9.30
N ASP A 335 -36.68 25.21 8.04
CA ASP A 335 -37.81 25.82 7.34
C ASP A 335 -38.95 24.81 7.11
N LYS A 336 -38.64 23.56 6.77
CA LYS A 336 -39.64 22.48 6.71
C LYS A 336 -40.39 22.35 8.06
N ALA A 337 -39.67 22.23 9.18
CA ALA A 337 -40.29 22.10 10.50
C ALA A 337 -41.15 23.32 10.87
N LYS A 338 -40.70 24.53 10.48
CA LYS A 338 -41.47 25.76 10.64
C LYS A 338 -42.75 25.76 9.80
N PHE A 339 -42.72 25.28 8.56
CA PHE A 339 -43.91 25.16 7.72
C PHE A 339 -44.86 24.06 8.22
N GLU A 340 -44.37 22.94 8.72
CA GLU A 340 -45.18 21.88 9.35
C GLU A 340 -45.91 22.40 10.59
N GLU A 341 -45.27 23.19 11.45
CA GLU A 341 -45.94 23.83 12.60
C GLU A 341 -46.95 24.91 12.19
N ILE A 342 -46.69 25.67 11.10
CA ILE A 342 -47.65 26.62 10.54
C ILE A 342 -48.88 25.88 9.99
N LEU A 343 -48.68 24.78 9.26
CA LEU A 343 -49.77 23.93 8.75
C LEU A 343 -50.59 23.34 9.89
N ARG A 344 -49.94 22.75 10.91
CA ARG A 344 -50.62 22.20 12.11
C ARG A 344 -51.47 23.26 12.82
N ARG A 345 -50.97 24.49 12.97
CA ARG A 345 -51.74 25.62 13.53
C ARG A 345 -52.90 26.03 12.63
N GLY A 346 -52.70 26.06 11.31
CA GLY A 346 -53.72 26.36 10.33
C GLY A 346 -54.85 25.33 10.34
N GLU A 347 -54.52 24.04 10.39
CA GLU A 347 -55.47 22.92 10.47
C GLU A 347 -56.23 22.91 11.79
N ALA A 348 -55.56 23.12 12.93
CA ALA A 348 -56.22 23.23 14.22
C ALA A 348 -57.21 24.40 14.25
N ARG A 349 -56.83 25.58 13.73
CA ARG A 349 -57.72 26.74 13.63
C ARG A 349 -58.86 26.52 12.64
N ARG A 350 -58.61 25.83 11.52
CA ARG A 350 -59.65 25.41 10.56
C ARG A 350 -60.66 24.51 11.25
N GLN A 351 -60.21 23.55 12.06
CA GLN A 351 -61.11 22.64 12.76
C GLN A 351 -61.94 23.37 13.81
N GLN A 352 -61.31 24.20 14.66
CA GLN A 352 -62.03 25.06 15.62
C GLN A 352 -63.10 25.94 14.97
N LEU A 353 -62.82 26.49 13.78
CA LEU A 353 -63.79 27.28 13.02
C LEU A 353 -64.94 26.44 12.46
N ILE A 354 -64.69 25.19 12.05
CA ILE A 354 -65.73 24.25 11.62
C ILE A 354 -66.62 23.89 12.82
N ASP A 355 -66.01 23.46 13.93
CA ASP A 355 -66.72 23.06 15.15
C ASP A 355 -67.59 24.21 15.68
N HIS A 356 -67.07 25.45 15.65
CA HIS A 356 -67.82 26.65 16.02
C HIS A 356 -68.97 26.94 15.05
N VAL A 357 -68.77 26.82 13.73
CA VAL A 357 -69.86 26.99 12.75
C VAL A 357 -70.93 25.91 12.87
N GLU A 358 -70.57 24.67 13.24
CA GLU A 358 -71.54 23.61 13.52
C GLU A 358 -72.34 23.90 14.80
N HIS A 359 -71.68 24.40 15.86
CA HIS A 359 -72.35 24.84 17.09
C HIS A 359 -73.31 26.00 16.84
N GLU A 360 -72.89 27.07 16.17
CA GLU A 360 -73.74 28.22 15.81
C GLU A 360 -74.93 27.81 14.94
N LYS A 361 -74.76 26.85 14.02
CA LYS A 361 -75.88 26.27 13.25
C LYS A 361 -76.85 25.49 14.13
N ALA A 362 -76.35 24.73 15.11
CA ALA A 362 -77.20 23.99 16.04
C ALA A 362 -78.01 24.94 16.94
N GLU A 363 -77.38 25.98 17.49
CA GLU A 363 -78.04 27.03 18.27
C GLU A 363 -79.06 27.81 17.43
N LEU A 364 -78.74 28.16 16.18
CA LEU A 364 -79.68 28.81 15.27
C LEU A 364 -80.90 27.93 14.99
N ASN A 365 -80.70 26.63 14.72
CA ASN A 365 -81.80 25.68 14.51
C ASN A 365 -82.68 25.54 15.76
N TYR A 366 -82.07 25.48 16.95
CA TYR A 366 -82.79 25.44 18.23
C TYR A 366 -83.60 26.73 18.46
N ALA A 367 -83.00 27.89 18.21
CA ALA A 367 -83.65 29.19 18.36
C ALA A 367 -84.83 29.35 17.38
N VAL A 368 -84.69 28.91 16.12
CA VAL A 368 -85.77 28.89 15.12
C VAL A 368 -86.90 27.98 15.59
N ALA A 369 -86.61 26.74 15.99
CA ALA A 369 -87.63 25.80 16.46
C ALA A 369 -88.36 26.31 17.72
N ASN A 370 -87.65 26.93 18.67
CA ASN A 370 -88.27 27.52 19.86
C ASN A 370 -89.10 28.78 19.51
N LEU A 371 -88.70 29.58 18.53
CA LEU A 371 -89.45 30.73 18.03
C LEU A 371 -90.75 30.29 17.34
N GLU A 372 -90.71 29.21 16.55
CA GLU A 372 -91.90 28.59 15.97
C GLU A 372 -92.85 28.05 17.05
N ARG A 373 -92.31 27.34 18.05
CA ARG A 373 -93.07 26.86 19.23
C ARG A 373 -93.75 28.02 19.98
N LEU A 374 -93.01 29.10 20.25
CA LEU A 374 -93.52 30.29 20.93
C LEU A 374 -94.59 31.03 20.10
N LYS A 375 -94.46 31.10 18.77
CA LYS A 375 -95.52 31.65 17.90
C LYS A 375 -96.79 30.82 17.94
N ALA A 376 -96.68 29.49 17.93
CA ALA A 376 -97.84 28.60 18.05
C ALA A 376 -98.51 28.72 19.43
N GLU A 377 -97.71 28.84 20.49
CA GLU A 377 -98.19 29.06 21.86
C GLU A 377 -98.86 30.43 22.02
N LEU A 378 -98.29 31.49 21.43
CA LEU A 378 -98.89 32.84 21.42
C LEU A 378 -100.22 32.85 20.67
N SER A 379 -100.31 32.26 19.48
CA SER A 379 -101.58 32.14 18.75
C SER A 379 -102.65 31.41 19.57
N ARG A 380 -102.26 30.30 20.25
CA ARG A 380 -103.16 29.56 21.14
C ARG A 380 -103.61 30.41 22.33
N LEU A 381 -102.72 31.20 22.92
CA LEU A 381 -103.05 32.08 24.04
C LEU A 381 -103.92 33.26 23.60
N GLU A 382 -103.69 33.84 22.42
CA GLU A 382 -104.58 34.86 21.84
C GLU A 382 -106.00 34.32 21.62
N ASP A 383 -106.15 33.08 21.13
CA ASP A 383 -107.46 32.45 20.98
C ASP A 383 -108.14 32.16 22.33
N ILE A 384 -107.38 31.76 23.36
CA ILE A 384 -107.88 31.57 24.73
C ILE A 384 -108.31 32.90 25.35
N VAL A 385 -107.50 33.96 25.21
CA VAL A 385 -107.80 35.31 25.74
C VAL A 385 -109.01 35.91 25.00
N ARG A 386 -109.14 35.70 23.68
CA ARG A 386 -110.32 36.11 22.91
C ARG A 386 -111.59 35.38 23.34
N ALA A 387 -111.47 34.18 23.91
CA ALA A 387 -112.59 33.44 24.51
C ALA A 387 -112.91 33.85 25.97
N GLN A 388 -112.02 34.59 26.64
CA GLN A 388 -112.18 35.02 28.03
C GLN A 388 -112.58 36.51 28.13
N ASN A 389 -113.87 36.77 28.32
CA ASN A 389 -114.38 38.11 28.63
C ASN A 389 -114.11 38.47 30.12
N LEU A 390 -112.88 38.82 30.46
CA LEU A 390 -112.48 39.26 31.80
C LEU A 390 -112.68 40.77 32.00
N SER A 391 -113.15 41.18 33.18
CA SER A 391 -113.34 42.59 33.53
C SER A 391 -112.01 43.27 33.88
N PRO A 392 -111.77 44.55 33.48
CA PRO A 392 -110.58 45.30 33.89
C PRO A 392 -110.36 45.37 35.41
N GLU A 393 -111.42 45.30 36.21
CA GLU A 393 -111.36 45.32 37.68
C GLU A 393 -110.81 44.00 38.26
N GLU A 394 -111.12 42.87 37.63
CA GLU A 394 -110.59 41.57 38.02
C GLU A 394 -109.10 41.44 37.67
N VAL A 395 -108.69 42.00 36.53
CA VAL A 395 -107.27 42.10 36.13
C VAL A 395 -106.47 42.91 37.15
N ILE A 396 -107.01 44.01 37.67
CA ILE A 396 -106.34 44.81 38.70
C ILE A 396 -106.23 44.04 40.02
N ARG A 397 -107.30 43.38 40.49
CA ARG A 397 -107.23 42.56 41.72
C ARG A 397 -106.21 41.42 41.58
N MET A 398 -106.26 40.70 40.46
CA MET A 398 -105.33 39.61 40.17
C MET A 398 -103.88 40.09 40.07
N ASN A 399 -103.63 41.26 39.48
CA ASN A 399 -102.30 41.87 39.46
C ASN A 399 -101.81 42.27 40.87
N THR A 400 -102.69 42.78 41.75
CA THR A 400 -102.30 43.09 43.14
C THR A 400 -102.01 41.85 43.97
N GLU A 401 -102.77 40.76 43.80
CA GLU A 401 -102.50 39.46 44.43
C GLU A 401 -101.23 38.81 43.85
N HIS A 402 -100.99 38.94 42.54
CA HIS A 402 -99.77 38.49 41.89
C HIS A 402 -98.54 39.26 42.39
N GLU A 403 -98.65 40.57 42.63
CA GLU A 403 -97.58 41.38 43.19
C GLU A 403 -97.23 41.00 44.64
N THR A 404 -98.23 40.75 45.50
CA THR A 404 -97.95 40.33 46.90
C THR A 404 -97.36 38.92 46.93
N LEU A 405 -97.95 37.97 46.19
CA LEU A 405 -97.41 36.62 46.04
C LEU A 405 -95.99 36.63 45.46
N SER A 406 -95.69 37.49 44.48
CA SER A 406 -94.35 37.62 43.91
C SER A 406 -93.32 38.12 44.93
N ARG A 407 -93.69 39.09 45.79
CA ARG A 407 -92.80 39.57 46.87
C ARG A 407 -92.55 38.49 47.92
N ASP A 408 -93.57 37.73 48.31
CA ASP A 408 -93.42 36.63 49.28
C ASP A 408 -92.61 35.46 48.71
N LEU A 409 -92.81 35.12 47.43
CA LEU A 409 -92.04 34.09 46.74
C LEU A 409 -90.55 34.49 46.62
N GLU A 410 -90.25 35.77 46.35
CA GLU A 410 -88.87 36.26 46.31
C GLU A 410 -88.21 36.27 47.70
N ASN A 411 -88.93 36.65 48.76
CA ASN A 411 -88.47 36.52 50.14
C ASN A 411 -88.18 35.06 50.53
N ILE A 412 -89.00 34.10 50.07
CA ILE A 412 -88.78 32.67 50.30
C ILE A 412 -87.58 32.16 49.49
N LYS A 413 -87.44 32.54 48.22
CA LYS A 413 -86.25 32.22 47.41
C LYS A 413 -84.96 32.74 48.04
N GLN A 414 -84.96 33.97 48.56
CA GLN A 414 -83.78 34.51 49.23
C GLN A 414 -83.41 33.67 50.47
N LYS A 415 -84.38 33.32 51.32
CA LYS A 415 -84.14 32.42 52.48
C LYS A 415 -83.65 31.03 52.06
N ILE A 416 -84.16 30.47 50.96
CA ILE A 416 -83.69 29.22 50.38
C ILE A 416 -82.25 29.36 49.87
N ALA A 417 -81.91 30.47 49.20
CA ALA A 417 -80.56 30.74 48.72
C ALA A 417 -79.55 30.92 49.86
N GLU A 418 -79.92 31.64 50.92
CA GLU A 418 -79.12 31.78 52.15
C GLU A 418 -78.91 30.44 52.85
N THR A 419 -79.97 29.63 52.98
CA THR A 419 -79.89 28.29 53.58
C THR A 419 -79.05 27.34 52.73
N ASN A 420 -79.22 27.34 51.41
CA ASN A 420 -78.39 26.56 50.49
C ASN A 420 -76.93 27.02 50.52
N GLN A 421 -76.64 28.32 50.69
CA GLN A 421 -75.27 28.80 50.85
C GLN A 421 -74.63 28.29 52.15
N ILE A 422 -75.41 28.13 53.22
CA ILE A 422 -74.95 27.50 54.47
C ILE A 422 -74.72 25.99 54.27
N VAL A 423 -75.63 25.29 53.58
CA VAL A 423 -75.48 23.87 53.23
C VAL A 423 -74.22 23.64 52.40
N VAL A 424 -74.02 24.39 51.30
CA VAL A 424 -72.82 24.28 50.46
C VAL A 424 -71.54 24.57 51.25
N LYS A 425 -71.54 25.53 52.18
CA LYS A 425 -70.38 25.77 53.08
C LYS A 425 -70.11 24.59 54.02
N LEU A 426 -71.15 23.96 54.55
CA LEU A 426 -71.03 22.78 55.41
C LEU A 426 -70.60 21.54 54.61
N GLU A 427 -71.13 21.34 53.41
CA GLU A 427 -70.72 20.29 52.46
C GLU A 427 -69.25 20.45 52.07
N VAL A 428 -68.79 21.63 51.67
CA VAL A 428 -67.36 21.88 51.39
C VAL A 428 -66.48 21.61 52.61
N SER A 429 -66.94 21.97 53.82
CA SER A 429 -66.22 21.66 55.06
C SER A 429 -66.22 20.15 55.37
N LEU A 430 -67.30 19.44 55.06
CA LEU A 430 -67.43 17.99 55.27
C LEU A 430 -66.56 17.23 54.27
N THR A 431 -66.66 17.53 52.97
CA THR A 431 -65.84 16.94 51.91
C THR A 431 -64.36 17.15 52.18
N ARG A 432 -63.95 18.34 52.64
CA ARG A 432 -62.56 18.56 53.08
C ARG A 432 -62.18 17.65 54.26
N LYS A 433 -63.06 17.46 55.25
CA LYS A 433 -62.77 16.61 56.42
C LYS A 433 -62.80 15.11 56.10
N VAL A 434 -63.58 14.69 55.10
CA VAL A 434 -63.53 13.33 54.53
C VAL A 434 -62.22 13.14 53.79
N SER A 435 -61.83 14.06 52.91
CA SER A 435 -60.55 14.01 52.18
C SER A 435 -59.32 14.04 53.11
N ASP A 436 -59.32 14.89 54.16
CA ASP A 436 -58.27 14.89 55.20
C ASP A 436 -58.15 13.52 55.90
N ALA A 437 -59.26 12.77 56.02
CA ALA A 437 -59.31 11.45 56.68
C ALA A 437 -58.96 10.30 55.73
N GLU A 438 -59.39 10.37 54.46
CA GLU A 438 -59.00 9.47 53.38
C GLU A 438 -57.49 9.54 53.14
N GLU A 439 -56.89 10.74 53.10
CA GLU A 439 -55.45 10.90 52.95
C GLU A 439 -54.69 10.26 54.13
N ALA A 440 -55.17 10.44 55.37
CA ALA A 440 -54.57 9.80 56.54
C ALA A 440 -54.70 8.27 56.51
N LEU A 441 -55.80 7.74 55.95
CA LEU A 441 -56.03 6.32 55.76
C LEU A 441 -55.12 5.74 54.68
N ASP A 442 -55.00 6.42 53.53
CA ASP A 442 -54.09 6.07 52.45
C ASP A 442 -52.64 6.09 52.92
N GLN A 443 -52.23 7.09 53.71
CA GLN A 443 -50.89 7.13 54.32
C GLN A 443 -50.65 5.90 55.22
N TYR A 444 -51.64 5.52 56.04
CA TYR A 444 -51.58 4.32 56.88
C TYR A 444 -51.51 3.02 56.08
N THR A 445 -52.39 2.84 55.08
CA THR A 445 -52.42 1.65 54.20
C THR A 445 -51.16 1.53 53.36
N ASN A 446 -50.62 2.64 52.84
CA ASN A 446 -49.33 2.66 52.15
C ASN A 446 -48.16 2.31 53.07
N LEU A 447 -48.21 2.69 54.35
CA LEU A 447 -47.19 2.30 55.34
C LEU A 447 -47.29 0.80 55.69
N LEU A 448 -48.49 0.25 55.87
CA LEU A 448 -48.69 -1.20 56.03
C LEU A 448 -48.14 -1.98 54.82
N SER A 449 -48.49 -1.54 53.61
CA SER A 449 -48.02 -2.15 52.36
C SER A 449 -46.48 -2.12 52.23
N LYS A 450 -45.85 -0.95 52.45
CA LYS A 450 -44.38 -0.80 52.41
C LYS A 450 -43.64 -1.65 53.44
N LEU A 451 -44.26 -1.92 54.60
CA LEU A 451 -43.69 -2.74 55.67
C LEU A 451 -44.01 -4.24 55.50
N GLY A 452 -44.76 -4.65 54.47
CA GLY A 452 -45.20 -6.03 54.29
C GLY A 452 -46.19 -6.51 55.36
N LEU A 453 -46.90 -5.58 56.01
CA LEU A 453 -47.86 -5.83 57.09
C LEU A 453 -49.32 -5.82 56.58
N PHE A 454 -49.50 -6.07 55.29
CA PHE A 454 -50.82 -6.28 54.68
C PHE A 454 -51.26 -7.75 54.89
N PRO A 455 -52.54 -8.05 55.15
CA PRO A 455 -52.97 -9.43 55.44
C PRO A 455 -52.70 -10.42 54.29
N PRO A 456 -52.34 -11.69 54.60
CA PRO A 456 -52.07 -12.24 55.93
C PRO A 456 -50.70 -11.82 56.47
N LEU A 457 -50.64 -11.50 57.76
CA LEU A 457 -49.39 -11.15 58.45
C LEU A 457 -48.42 -12.35 58.52
N PRO A 458 -47.10 -12.12 58.59
CA PRO A 458 -46.13 -13.19 58.81
C PRO A 458 -46.41 -13.97 60.10
N PRO A 459 -46.05 -15.27 60.16
CA PRO A 459 -46.08 -16.03 61.42
C PRO A 459 -45.26 -15.30 62.50
N PRO A 460 -45.75 -15.12 63.74
CA PRO A 460 -46.88 -15.80 64.38
C PRO A 460 -48.14 -14.91 64.55
N LEU A 461 -48.52 -14.12 63.54
CA LEU A 461 -49.58 -13.08 63.65
C LEU A 461 -50.78 -13.27 62.71
N GLU A 462 -50.96 -14.48 62.19
CA GLU A 462 -51.83 -14.79 61.03
C GLU A 462 -53.32 -14.44 61.19
N GLU A 463 -53.86 -14.37 62.41
CA GLU A 463 -55.29 -14.11 62.69
C GLU A 463 -55.66 -12.62 62.85
N ILE A 464 -54.70 -11.69 62.78
CA ILE A 464 -54.96 -10.26 63.06
C ILE A 464 -55.01 -9.43 61.77
N ASP A 465 -56.19 -8.92 61.44
CA ASP A 465 -56.36 -7.92 60.40
C ASP A 465 -56.03 -6.51 60.93
N LEU A 466 -55.20 -5.78 60.18
CA LEU A 466 -54.77 -4.41 60.46
C LEU A 466 -55.39 -3.38 59.49
N THR A 467 -56.22 -3.82 58.55
CA THR A 467 -56.92 -2.93 57.62
C THR A 467 -57.93 -2.05 58.34
N LEU A 468 -58.11 -0.85 57.80
CA LEU A 468 -59.06 0.17 58.24
C LEU A 468 -59.67 0.77 56.97
N ASP A 469 -60.99 0.83 56.90
CA ASP A 469 -61.75 1.43 55.81
C ASP A 469 -62.61 2.60 56.35
N LEU A 470 -62.76 3.66 55.56
CA LEU A 470 -63.63 4.79 55.90
C LEU A 470 -65.00 4.65 55.25
N ASN A 471 -66.07 4.66 56.05
CA ASN A 471 -67.45 4.72 55.56
C ASN A 471 -68.04 6.12 55.77
N SER A 472 -67.78 7.01 54.81
CA SER A 472 -68.22 8.42 54.85
C SER A 472 -69.75 8.62 54.83
N ALA A 473 -70.53 7.59 54.49
CA ALA A 473 -72.00 7.63 54.48
C ALA A 473 -72.65 7.19 55.81
N ALA A 474 -71.86 6.77 56.81
CA ALA A 474 -72.40 6.27 58.07
C ALA A 474 -73.00 7.38 58.94
N SER A 475 -74.31 7.29 59.23
CA SER A 475 -75.06 8.29 60.01
C SER A 475 -74.72 8.36 61.50
N ASN A 476 -73.91 7.43 62.02
CA ASN A 476 -73.53 7.32 63.42
C ASN A 476 -72.00 7.37 63.52
N PRO A 477 -71.39 8.30 64.28
CA PRO A 477 -69.93 8.53 64.24
C PRO A 477 -69.08 7.31 64.65
N GLN A 478 -69.65 6.34 65.37
CA GLN A 478 -68.95 5.09 65.72
C GLN A 478 -68.79 4.12 64.53
N ASN A 479 -69.55 4.32 63.45
CA ASN A 479 -69.55 3.47 62.25
C ASN A 479 -68.81 4.12 61.06
N LEU A 480 -68.17 5.27 61.25
CA LEU A 480 -67.41 5.98 60.20
C LEU A 480 -66.10 5.28 59.81
N LEU A 481 -65.58 4.42 60.69
CA LEU A 481 -64.40 3.58 60.46
C LEU A 481 -64.81 2.12 60.64
N SER A 482 -64.65 1.33 59.58
CA SER A 482 -64.82 -0.13 59.59
C SER A 482 -63.45 -0.80 59.64
N GLY A 483 -63.20 -1.62 60.65
CA GLY A 483 -61.93 -2.31 60.86
C GLY A 483 -61.67 -2.62 62.34
N ALA A 484 -60.45 -3.07 62.65
CA ALA A 484 -60.06 -3.39 64.02
C ALA A 484 -59.89 -2.13 64.90
N ASP A 485 -60.18 -2.23 66.21
CA ASP A 485 -60.02 -1.10 67.14
C ASP A 485 -58.55 -0.65 67.19
N ILE A 486 -58.30 0.57 66.72
CA ILE A 486 -56.98 1.23 66.64
C ILE A 486 -56.22 1.14 67.98
N ARG A 487 -56.92 1.32 69.11
CA ARG A 487 -56.32 1.36 70.45
C ARG A 487 -56.10 -0.02 71.05
N ARG A 488 -57.00 -0.98 70.78
CA ARG A 488 -56.99 -2.31 71.41
C ARG A 488 -56.30 -3.40 70.60
N VAL A 489 -56.29 -3.30 69.27
CA VAL A 489 -55.80 -4.36 68.37
C VAL A 489 -54.62 -3.88 67.53
N VAL A 490 -54.78 -2.77 66.80
CA VAL A 490 -53.76 -2.29 65.86
C VAL A 490 -52.48 -1.88 66.59
N LYS A 491 -52.57 -0.94 67.54
CA LYS A 491 -51.39 -0.41 68.23
C LYS A 491 -50.60 -1.47 69.03
N PRO A 492 -51.21 -2.39 69.80
CA PRO A 492 -50.47 -3.47 70.46
C PRO A 492 -49.81 -4.44 69.48
N THR A 493 -50.46 -4.76 68.36
CA THR A 493 -49.91 -5.68 67.34
C THR A 493 -48.70 -5.07 66.64
N LEU A 494 -48.78 -3.80 66.21
CA LEU A 494 -47.62 -3.09 65.66
C LEU A 494 -46.46 -2.97 66.67
N SER A 495 -46.77 -2.78 67.96
CA SER A 495 -45.75 -2.75 69.02
C SER A 495 -45.04 -4.10 69.16
N ARG A 496 -45.75 -5.22 69.02
CA ARG A 496 -45.19 -6.58 69.01
C ARG A 496 -44.33 -6.83 67.77
N VAL A 497 -44.76 -6.40 66.58
CA VAL A 497 -43.98 -6.48 65.34
C VAL A 497 -42.65 -5.71 65.45
N VAL A 498 -42.69 -4.50 66.01
CA VAL A 498 -41.48 -3.68 66.25
C VAL A 498 -40.49 -4.41 67.14
N GLU A 499 -40.96 -5.09 68.20
CA GLU A 499 -40.07 -5.83 69.09
C GLU A 499 -39.48 -7.07 68.42
N THR A 500 -40.29 -7.88 67.70
CA THR A 500 -39.77 -9.01 66.91
C THR A 500 -38.69 -8.56 65.91
N LYS A 501 -38.92 -7.47 65.17
CA LYS A 501 -37.93 -6.94 64.19
C LYS A 501 -36.70 -6.31 64.84
N ARG A 502 -36.77 -5.86 66.10
CA ARG A 502 -35.59 -5.47 66.87
C ARG A 502 -34.74 -6.68 67.26
N THR A 503 -35.37 -7.77 67.69
CA THR A 503 -34.65 -9.01 68.03
C THR A 503 -33.99 -9.61 66.78
N GLU A 504 -34.73 -9.78 65.68
CA GLU A 504 -34.16 -10.25 64.40
C GLU A 504 -32.97 -9.40 63.95
N ARG A 505 -33.05 -8.06 64.10
CA ARG A 505 -31.93 -7.17 63.77
C ARG A 505 -30.73 -7.39 64.71
N ALA A 506 -30.95 -7.61 66.00
CA ALA A 506 -29.87 -7.87 66.95
C ALA A 506 -29.19 -9.23 66.69
N ASP A 507 -29.95 -10.24 66.28
CA ASP A 507 -29.42 -11.54 65.87
C ASP A 507 -28.58 -11.42 64.60
N VAL A 508 -29.09 -10.73 63.56
CA VAL A 508 -28.35 -10.47 62.30
C VAL A 508 -27.09 -9.62 62.54
N GLU A 509 -27.14 -8.61 63.41
CA GLU A 509 -25.95 -7.82 63.79
C GLU A 509 -24.92 -8.70 64.53
N SER A 510 -25.37 -9.65 65.35
CA SER A 510 -24.49 -10.59 66.05
C SER A 510 -23.82 -11.58 65.08
N GLU A 511 -24.54 -12.08 64.07
CA GLU A 511 -23.93 -12.88 63.00
C GLU A 511 -22.99 -12.05 62.12
N ARG A 512 -23.32 -10.77 61.84
CA ARG A 512 -22.43 -9.85 61.12
C ARG A 512 -21.09 -9.69 61.85
N ILE A 513 -21.12 -9.51 63.17
CA ILE A 513 -19.91 -9.39 63.99
C ILE A 513 -19.06 -10.67 63.91
N LYS A 514 -19.67 -11.87 63.98
CA LYS A 514 -18.93 -13.13 63.81
C LYS A 514 -18.28 -13.24 62.43
N VAL A 515 -18.97 -12.85 61.37
CA VAL A 515 -18.43 -12.89 60.00
C VAL A 515 -17.31 -11.86 59.83
N ASP A 516 -17.42 -10.68 60.44
CA ASP A 516 -16.33 -9.69 60.48
C ASP A 516 -15.11 -10.25 61.26
N ASP A 517 -15.32 -10.90 62.42
CA ASP A 517 -14.25 -11.56 63.21
C ASP A 517 -13.57 -12.69 62.41
N GLU A 518 -14.33 -13.54 61.69
CA GLU A 518 -13.81 -14.59 60.81
C GLU A 518 -13.02 -14.01 59.62
N LEU A 519 -13.46 -12.87 59.09
CA LEU A 519 -12.81 -12.17 57.97
C LEU A 519 -11.50 -11.51 58.41
N ASP A 520 -11.46 -10.92 59.60
CA ASP A 520 -10.24 -10.40 60.22
C ASP A 520 -9.23 -11.52 60.52
N GLN A 521 -9.69 -12.69 60.97
CA GLN A 521 -8.81 -13.86 61.13
C GLN A 521 -8.23 -14.33 59.77
N LEU A 522 -9.06 -14.41 58.73
CA LEU A 522 -8.62 -14.76 57.36
C LEU A 522 -7.66 -13.73 56.76
N ASN A 523 -7.85 -12.44 57.03
CA ASN A 523 -6.90 -11.39 56.63
C ASN A 523 -5.54 -11.60 57.31
N LEU A 524 -5.52 -11.89 58.61
CA LEU A 524 -4.29 -12.13 59.35
C LEU A 524 -3.57 -13.42 58.89
N GLU A 525 -4.32 -14.46 58.51
CA GLU A 525 -3.76 -15.63 57.82
C GLU A 525 -3.18 -15.28 56.44
N CYS A 526 -3.84 -14.41 55.67
CA CYS A 526 -3.29 -13.90 54.40
C CYS A 526 -2.01 -13.07 54.60
N GLU A 527 -1.97 -12.16 55.57
CA GLU A 527 -0.78 -11.34 55.89
C GLU A 527 0.42 -12.22 56.28
N ASN A 528 0.20 -13.26 57.10
CA ASN A 528 1.25 -14.23 57.45
C ASN A 528 1.77 -14.98 56.21
N ILE A 529 0.88 -15.41 55.30
CA ILE A 529 1.28 -16.09 54.05
C ILE A 529 2.01 -15.12 53.11
N GLU A 530 1.64 -13.84 53.07
CA GLU A 530 2.36 -12.81 52.31
C GLU A 530 3.78 -12.58 52.88
N GLU A 531 3.95 -12.60 54.21
CA GLU A 531 5.27 -12.53 54.85
C GLU A 531 6.12 -13.79 54.56
N GLU A 532 5.54 -14.99 54.63
CA GLU A 532 6.22 -16.24 54.23
C GLU A 532 6.63 -16.22 52.74
N VAL A 533 5.75 -15.75 51.85
CA VAL A 533 6.05 -15.60 50.41
C VAL A 533 7.16 -14.57 50.19
N LEU A 534 7.17 -13.46 50.93
CA LEU A 534 8.24 -12.46 50.89
C LEU A 534 9.58 -13.05 51.37
N GLU A 535 9.57 -13.85 52.44
CA GLU A 535 10.78 -14.51 52.95
C GLU A 535 11.32 -15.54 51.94
N VAL A 536 10.45 -16.34 51.31
CA VAL A 536 10.81 -17.30 50.25
C VAL A 536 11.29 -16.59 48.99
N ALA A 537 10.68 -15.46 48.61
CA ALA A 537 11.15 -14.64 47.48
C ALA A 537 12.55 -14.07 47.76
N ASN A 538 12.80 -13.56 48.96
CA ASN A 538 14.12 -13.07 49.37
C ASN A 538 15.17 -14.20 49.40
N LYS A 539 14.82 -15.39 49.90
CA LYS A 539 15.69 -16.59 49.81
C LYS A 539 15.97 -16.99 48.36
N THR A 540 14.97 -16.92 47.48
CA THR A 540 15.10 -17.25 46.06
C THR A 540 16.01 -16.25 45.34
N ASN A 541 15.84 -14.95 45.59
CA ASN A 541 16.71 -13.90 45.06
C ASN A 541 18.15 -14.08 45.56
N GLY A 542 18.37 -14.31 46.85
CA GLY A 542 19.71 -14.57 47.39
C GLY A 542 20.39 -15.82 46.82
N ILE A 543 19.62 -16.87 46.50
CA ILE A 543 20.14 -18.05 45.78
C ILE A 543 20.43 -17.72 44.31
N ASN A 544 19.61 -16.89 43.66
CA ASN A 544 19.88 -16.44 42.29
C ASN A 544 21.13 -15.57 42.21
N ASP A 545 21.30 -14.62 43.14
CA ASP A 545 22.49 -13.77 43.24
C ASP A 545 23.75 -14.63 43.45
N GLN A 546 23.68 -15.63 44.33
CA GLN A 546 24.78 -16.62 44.50
C GLN A 546 25.02 -17.46 43.24
N ALA A 547 23.97 -17.81 42.49
CA ALA A 547 24.11 -18.55 41.23
C ALA A 547 24.74 -17.68 40.13
N ASP A 548 24.42 -16.39 40.07
CA ASP A 548 25.00 -15.43 39.13
C ASP A 548 26.44 -15.05 39.53
N GLU A 549 26.76 -14.89 40.82
CA GLU A 549 28.14 -14.77 41.33
C GLU A 549 28.98 -16.00 40.97
N LEU A 550 28.46 -17.21 41.19
CA LEU A 550 29.13 -18.46 40.80
C LEU A 550 29.29 -18.58 39.27
N ARG A 551 28.33 -18.06 38.49
CA ARG A 551 28.40 -18.03 37.03
C ARG A 551 29.44 -17.04 36.54
N GLU A 552 29.52 -15.86 37.13
CA GLU A 552 30.54 -14.86 36.80
C GLU A 552 31.94 -15.34 37.22
N ALA A 553 32.07 -15.95 38.41
CA ALA A 553 33.31 -16.59 38.86
C ALA A 553 33.74 -17.72 37.91
N ALA A 554 32.83 -18.62 37.52
CA ALA A 554 33.12 -19.70 36.57
C ALA A 554 33.43 -19.17 35.16
N GLN A 555 32.80 -18.08 34.72
CA GLN A 555 33.10 -17.42 33.45
C GLN A 555 34.48 -16.74 33.49
N GLN A 556 34.84 -16.11 34.61
CA GLN A 556 36.14 -15.49 34.81
C GLN A 556 37.26 -16.55 34.92
N GLU A 557 37.01 -17.65 35.63
CA GLU A 557 37.91 -18.81 35.68
C GLU A 557 38.04 -19.44 34.28
N ALA A 558 36.96 -19.57 33.52
CA ALA A 558 37.02 -20.05 32.13
C ALA A 558 37.79 -19.09 31.22
N LEU A 559 37.71 -17.77 31.42
CA LEU A 559 38.52 -16.78 30.68
C LEU A 559 40.01 -16.89 31.05
N VAL A 560 40.34 -17.02 32.34
CA VAL A 560 41.73 -17.21 32.82
C VAL A 560 42.27 -18.54 32.31
N SER A 561 41.53 -19.63 32.47
CA SER A 561 41.89 -20.98 32.00
C SER A 561 42.04 -21.03 30.48
N ASN A 562 41.19 -20.35 29.71
CA ASN A 562 41.33 -20.26 28.24
C ASN A 562 42.51 -19.35 27.82
N ALA A 563 42.84 -18.32 28.60
CA ALA A 563 44.05 -17.52 28.39
C ALA A 563 45.32 -18.32 28.72
N GLU A 564 45.32 -19.12 29.78
CA GLU A 564 46.40 -20.06 30.11
C GLU A 564 46.50 -21.19 29.08
N ALA A 565 45.39 -21.76 28.62
CA ALA A 565 45.35 -22.73 27.54
C ALA A 565 45.91 -22.13 26.25
N SER A 566 45.54 -20.90 25.89
CA SER A 566 46.13 -20.16 24.76
C SER A 566 47.63 -19.87 24.94
N ARG A 567 48.09 -19.65 26.18
CA ARG A 567 49.51 -19.49 26.52
C ARG A 567 50.25 -20.81 26.37
N LEU A 568 49.69 -21.90 26.89
CA LEU A 568 50.20 -23.27 26.78
C LEU A 568 50.17 -23.76 25.33
N GLU A 569 49.17 -23.41 24.52
CA GLU A 569 49.14 -23.68 23.08
C GLU A 569 50.23 -22.91 22.34
N ARG A 570 50.50 -21.65 22.71
CA ARG A 570 51.66 -20.90 22.18
C ARG A 570 52.98 -21.51 22.62
N GLU A 571 53.13 -21.87 23.89
CA GLU A 571 54.33 -22.55 24.42
C GLU A 571 54.51 -23.93 23.79
N LEU A 572 53.44 -24.68 23.53
CA LEU A 572 53.46 -25.99 22.88
C LEU A 572 53.68 -25.84 21.37
N ALA A 573 53.16 -24.80 20.71
CA ALA A 573 53.49 -24.47 19.32
C ALA A 573 54.95 -24.03 19.18
N GLN A 574 55.48 -23.23 20.12
CA GLN A 574 56.89 -22.89 20.21
C GLN A 574 57.74 -24.12 20.50
N ALA A 575 57.36 -24.97 21.46
CA ALA A 575 58.05 -26.21 21.81
C ALA A 575 57.98 -27.24 20.67
N ARG A 576 56.89 -27.30 19.90
CA ARG A 576 56.74 -28.14 18.70
C ARG A 576 57.56 -27.58 17.53
N THR A 577 57.66 -26.27 17.40
CA THR A 577 58.54 -25.60 16.42
C THR A 577 60.00 -25.80 16.78
N ALA A 578 60.35 -25.67 18.07
CA ALA A 578 61.67 -25.94 18.61
C ALA A 578 62.00 -27.44 18.56
N ALA A 579 61.05 -28.35 18.76
CA ALA A 579 61.23 -29.79 18.61
C ALA A 579 61.26 -30.21 17.13
N MET A 580 60.64 -29.47 16.21
CA MET A 580 60.87 -29.63 14.77
C MET A 580 62.23 -29.06 14.36
N ALA A 581 62.64 -27.89 14.85
CA ALA A 581 63.95 -27.31 14.55
C ALA A 581 65.09 -28.16 15.14
N ASN A 582 65.00 -28.55 16.42
CA ASN A 582 65.90 -29.48 17.06
C ASN A 582 65.75 -30.91 16.51
N GLY A 583 64.56 -31.33 16.07
CA GLY A 583 64.33 -32.66 15.47
C GLY A 583 64.88 -32.77 14.05
N VAL A 584 64.84 -31.69 13.26
CA VAL A 584 65.50 -31.55 11.97
C VAL A 584 67.01 -31.39 12.18
N GLY A 585 67.44 -30.63 13.19
CA GLY A 585 68.84 -30.52 13.60
C GLY A 585 69.41 -31.85 14.10
N VAL A 586 68.65 -32.63 14.86
CA VAL A 586 69.03 -33.97 15.34
C VAL A 586 68.91 -35.00 14.22
N LYS A 587 67.94 -34.94 13.30
CA LYS A 587 67.94 -35.80 12.09
C LYS A 587 69.11 -35.47 11.17
N SER A 588 69.43 -34.20 10.98
CA SER A 588 70.62 -33.73 10.24
C SER A 588 71.91 -34.22 10.92
N ARG A 589 72.02 -34.03 12.25
CA ARG A 589 73.18 -34.47 13.04
C ARG A 589 73.26 -35.99 13.18
N LEU A 590 72.14 -36.72 13.12
CA LEU A 590 72.07 -38.19 13.12
C LEU A 590 72.31 -38.78 11.74
N GLN A 591 71.90 -38.13 10.64
CA GLN A 591 72.39 -38.48 9.30
C GLN A 591 73.89 -38.19 9.20
N GLY A 592 74.36 -37.05 9.70
CA GLY A 592 75.79 -36.73 9.81
C GLY A 592 76.54 -37.75 10.66
N LEU A 593 76.01 -38.15 11.83
CA LEU A 593 76.59 -39.22 12.64
C LEU A 593 76.48 -40.59 11.98
N GLN A 594 75.43 -40.90 11.23
CA GLN A 594 75.30 -42.18 10.50
C GLN A 594 76.26 -42.23 9.31
N ILE A 595 76.51 -41.12 8.64
CA ILE A 595 77.54 -40.98 7.61
C ILE A 595 78.92 -41.12 8.26
N ALA A 596 79.22 -40.36 9.33
CA ALA A 596 80.49 -40.46 10.05
C ALA A 596 80.70 -41.83 10.73
N TYR A 597 79.63 -42.50 11.16
CA TYR A 597 79.65 -43.86 11.72
C TYR A 597 79.77 -44.92 10.63
N ARG A 598 79.23 -44.71 9.43
CA ARG A 598 79.55 -45.53 8.25
C ARG A 598 80.99 -45.32 7.81
N GLU A 599 81.48 -44.09 7.75
CA GLU A 599 82.90 -43.80 7.48
C GLU A 599 83.82 -44.38 8.56
N GLN A 600 83.40 -44.38 9.84
CA GLN A 600 84.17 -45.02 10.90
C GLN A 600 84.01 -46.53 10.91
N ILE A 601 82.87 -47.11 10.54
CA ILE A 601 82.75 -48.55 10.27
C ILE A 601 83.62 -48.93 9.08
N ASP A 602 83.70 -48.12 8.02
CA ASP A 602 84.53 -48.39 6.85
C ASP A 602 86.01 -48.18 7.17
N LYS A 603 86.38 -47.20 8.01
CA LYS A 603 87.75 -47.06 8.55
C LYS A 603 88.09 -48.20 9.50
N VAL A 604 87.20 -48.59 10.40
CA VAL A 604 87.38 -49.71 11.32
C VAL A 604 87.38 -51.03 10.57
N ASN A 605 86.62 -51.21 9.49
CA ASN A 605 86.67 -52.39 8.63
C ASN A 605 87.93 -52.39 7.76
N ARG A 606 88.39 -51.25 7.24
CA ARG A 606 89.70 -51.14 6.57
C ARG A 606 90.83 -51.46 7.54
N LEU A 607 90.81 -50.88 8.74
CA LEU A 607 91.76 -51.17 9.82
C LEU A 607 91.61 -52.60 10.35
N ARG A 608 90.40 -53.19 10.36
CA ARG A 608 90.16 -54.59 10.73
C ARG A 608 90.67 -55.52 9.65
N ASP A 609 90.51 -55.18 8.38
CA ASP A 609 91.04 -55.98 7.27
C ASP A 609 92.55 -55.77 7.11
N GLU A 610 93.10 -54.61 7.46
CA GLU A 610 94.54 -54.36 7.57
C GLU A 610 95.14 -55.05 8.78
N THR A 611 94.49 -55.03 9.95
CA THR A 611 94.94 -55.77 11.14
C THR A 611 94.67 -57.25 11.02
N VAL A 612 93.63 -57.72 10.33
CA VAL A 612 93.43 -59.14 9.99
C VAL A 612 94.42 -59.56 8.93
N ARG A 613 94.73 -58.74 7.92
CA ARG A 613 95.89 -59.01 7.03
C ARG A 613 97.21 -58.99 7.78
N ALA A 614 97.39 -58.11 8.76
CA ALA A 614 98.60 -58.04 9.59
C ALA A 614 98.63 -59.12 10.68
N ILE A 615 97.51 -59.71 11.08
CA ILE A 615 97.42 -60.85 12.01
C ILE A 615 97.54 -62.15 11.23
N ILE A 616 97.01 -62.26 10.02
CA ILE A 616 97.29 -63.38 9.10
C ILE A 616 98.77 -63.34 8.69
N LYS A 617 99.31 -62.16 8.37
CA LYS A 617 100.74 -61.98 8.13
C LYS A 617 101.55 -62.25 9.39
N ASN A 618 101.28 -61.61 10.52
CA ASN A 618 102.00 -61.87 11.76
C ASN A 618 101.80 -63.29 12.28
N SER A 619 100.70 -64.00 11.99
CA SER A 619 100.55 -65.42 12.34
C SER A 619 101.25 -66.34 11.35
N SER A 620 101.36 -65.98 10.06
CA SER A 620 102.29 -66.61 9.12
C SER A 620 103.75 -66.40 9.54
N ASP A 621 104.08 -65.17 9.94
CA ASP A 621 105.40 -64.76 10.41
C ASP A 621 105.70 -65.36 11.81
N ILE A 622 104.69 -65.57 12.67
CA ILE A 622 104.81 -66.29 13.96
C ILE A 622 104.81 -67.80 13.77
N VAL A 623 104.15 -68.36 12.76
CA VAL A 623 104.26 -69.79 12.43
C VAL A 623 105.68 -70.07 11.92
N THR A 624 106.18 -69.27 10.98
CA THR A 624 107.58 -69.38 10.51
C THR A 624 108.59 -69.01 11.59
N PHE A 625 108.36 -67.98 12.42
CA PHE A 625 109.22 -67.69 13.58
C PHE A 625 109.09 -68.74 14.67
N LYS A 626 107.96 -69.45 14.83
CA LYS A 626 107.85 -70.60 15.75
C LYS A 626 108.61 -71.80 15.18
N GLU A 627 108.54 -72.05 13.89
CA GLU A 627 109.36 -73.09 13.23
C GLU A 627 110.86 -72.77 13.41
N GLU A 628 111.26 -71.51 13.22
CA GLU A 628 112.66 -71.09 13.30
C GLU A 628 113.17 -70.84 14.73
N VAL A 629 112.32 -70.42 15.68
CA VAL A 629 112.63 -70.43 17.13
C VAL A 629 112.53 -71.84 17.71
N SER A 630 111.79 -72.77 17.11
CA SER A 630 111.94 -74.20 17.47
C SER A 630 113.30 -74.75 17.00
N LYS A 631 113.86 -74.24 15.89
CA LYS A 631 115.26 -74.49 15.49
C LYS A 631 116.27 -73.69 16.31
N GLN A 632 115.99 -72.45 16.72
CA GLN A 632 116.92 -71.64 17.51
C GLN A 632 116.85 -71.89 19.01
N LEU A 633 115.75 -72.41 19.57
CA LEU A 633 115.72 -72.99 20.92
C LEU A 633 116.39 -74.36 20.97
N LYS A 634 116.43 -75.12 19.85
CA LYS A 634 117.45 -76.17 19.71
C LYS A 634 118.83 -75.52 19.80
N HIS A 635 119.14 -74.55 18.94
CA HIS A 635 120.45 -73.89 18.89
C HIS A 635 120.90 -73.14 20.18
N LEU A 636 119.96 -72.73 21.05
CA LEU A 636 120.20 -72.03 22.32
C LEU A 636 120.12 -72.98 23.52
N ARG A 637 119.40 -74.11 23.40
CA ARG A 637 119.70 -75.31 24.20
C ARG A 637 121.14 -75.76 23.93
N ASP A 638 121.53 -75.86 22.66
CA ASP A 638 122.88 -76.26 22.25
C ASP A 638 123.95 -75.26 22.75
N PHE A 639 123.62 -73.96 22.88
CA PHE A 639 124.49 -72.94 23.48
C PHE A 639 124.47 -72.94 25.02
N ALA A 640 123.34 -73.29 25.66
CA ALA A 640 123.22 -73.33 27.12
C ALA A 640 123.77 -74.63 27.74
N GLU A 641 123.75 -75.75 27.01
CA GLU A 641 124.48 -76.98 27.36
C GLU A 641 126.01 -76.78 27.24
N ALA A 642 126.48 -75.70 26.60
CA ALA A 642 127.89 -75.33 26.45
C ALA A 642 128.34 -74.19 27.40
N ASN A 643 127.77 -74.17 28.61
CA ASN A 643 128.51 -73.73 29.80
C ASN A 643 129.75 -74.61 30.02
#